data_AF-A0A8C8LQD1-F1
#
_entry.id   AF-A0A8C8LQD1-F1
#
_cell.length_a   1.000
_cell.length_b   1.000
_cell.length_c   1.000
_cell.angle_alpha   90.00
_cell.angle_beta   90.00
_cell.angle_gamma   90.00
#
_symmetry.space_group_name_H-M   'P 1'
#
loop_
_entity.id
_entity.type
_entity.pdbx_description
1 polymer ?
#
loop_
_entity_poly.entity_id
_entity_poly.type
_entity_poly.pdbx_seq_one_letter_code
_entity_poly.pdbx_strand_id
1 'polypeptide(L)'
;CFYLNRDDNSVYDLFELVQVSKKNHGVTLVKGDDPYSPAYKILNPDLIPELPESSFRDLIDSIHAERGFLLLLNFKQFKRTRGSLLTVEKRDGSGAVFEIVSNGKANTLDVVFSTVNKQQVVSIEDVDLATGHWKNITLFVQEDRAQLYVGCEEVNTAELDAPIQSILTQETPATARLRIGKGAVKDRFMVSGARRAHDNSATVCRKISCPLIPCANATVPDGECCPRSSDYAEDGWSLWSEWTHCSVSCGRGIQQRGRSCDRINNNCEGTSVQTRDCYLQECDKRFKQDGAWSHWSPWSSCSVTCGAGVITRIRLCNSPTPQLEGKDCQGEGRQTETCTKSPCPINGNWGPWSLWDTCSATCGGGAQTRKRLCNDPAPKYGGKECQGDSKATQQCNKNACPIDGCLSNPCFPGTKCTSFPDGTWRCGKCPSAYSGDGIKCEDIDECKEVPDACFVFNGVHRCENTDPGYNCLPCPARYSGPQPFGRGVEEATARKQVCTPRNPCLDGSHDCNKNARCNYLGQFADPMYRCECKPGYAGNGHICGEDTDLDGWPNQDLVCVENATYHCKKDNCPNLPNSGQEDYDKDGVGDACDNDDDNDGIADDRDNCPFVYNPRQYDYDRDDIGDRCDNCPYNSNPDQTDTDNNGEGDACSVDIDGDGILNEKDNCPYVYNVDQKDTDLDGVGDMCDNCPLEHNPDQVDSDDDRVGDKCDSNQDIDEDGHQNNLDNCPYIPNANQADHDKDGKGDACDHDDDNDGIPDEKDNCRLAFNPDQIDSDGDGRGDACKDDFDQDNVPDIYDVCPENFDISETDFRKFQMVPLDPKGTSQIDPNWVVRHQGKELVQTVNCDPGIAVGFDEFNSVDFSGTFFINTERDDDYAGFVFGYQSSSRFYVVMWKQITQTYWNNKPTKAQGYSGLSIKVVNSTTGPGEHLRNALWHTGNTPGQVKTLWHDPKNIGWKDFTAYRWHLIHRPRTGHIR
;
A
#
# COMPACT_ATOMS: atom_id res chain seq x y z
N CYS A 1 -0.40 -4.06 -7.03
CA CYS A 1 -1.03 -2.86 -6.42
C CYS A 1 -2.20 -3.24 -5.52
N PHE A 2 -2.98 -4.26 -5.83
CA PHE A 2 -3.88 -4.89 -4.87
C PHE A 2 -3.44 -6.35 -4.70
N TYR A 3 -3.46 -6.88 -3.48
CA TYR A 3 -3.30 -8.32 -3.21
C TYR A 3 -4.65 -8.87 -2.77
N LEU A 4 -5.10 -9.95 -3.40
CA LEU A 4 -6.36 -10.59 -3.07
C LEU A 4 -6.08 -11.96 -2.48
N ASN A 5 -6.58 -12.19 -1.27
CA ASN A 5 -6.50 -13.51 -0.67
C ASN A 5 -7.33 -14.50 -1.50
N ARG A 6 -6.87 -15.75 -1.61
CA ARG A 6 -7.44 -16.74 -2.53
C ARG A 6 -8.50 -17.63 -1.90
N ASP A 7 -8.57 -17.61 -0.56
CA ASP A 7 -9.56 -18.34 0.24
C ASP A 7 -10.72 -17.44 0.72
N ASP A 8 -10.75 -16.17 0.26
CA ASP A 8 -11.89 -15.26 0.45
C ASP A 8 -12.99 -15.52 -0.59
N ASN A 9 -14.22 -15.62 -0.12
CA ASN A 9 -15.41 -15.86 -0.94
C ASN A 9 -15.81 -14.64 -1.81
N SER A 10 -15.19 -13.48 -1.63
CA SER A 10 -15.43 -12.28 -2.45
C SER A 10 -14.83 -12.32 -3.87
N VAL A 11 -13.90 -13.25 -4.14
CA VAL A 11 -13.04 -13.22 -5.35
C VAL A 11 -13.55 -14.13 -6.47
N TYR A 12 -14.04 -13.52 -7.54
CA TYR A 12 -14.66 -14.22 -8.68
C TYR A 12 -13.74 -14.22 -9.92
N ASP A 13 -13.19 -15.38 -10.34
CA ASP A 13 -12.53 -15.52 -11.65
C ASP A 13 -13.56 -15.84 -12.75
N LEU A 14 -13.85 -14.84 -13.57
CA LEU A 14 -14.95 -14.87 -14.54
C LEU A 14 -14.71 -15.92 -15.65
N PHE A 15 -13.46 -16.30 -15.96
CA PHE A 15 -13.20 -17.36 -16.94
C PHE A 15 -13.39 -18.77 -16.37
N GLU A 16 -13.27 -18.94 -15.06
CA GLU A 16 -13.53 -20.20 -14.35
C GLU A 16 -15.03 -20.43 -14.17
N LEU A 17 -15.77 -19.39 -13.74
CA LEU A 17 -17.24 -19.41 -13.60
C LEU A 17 -17.97 -19.64 -14.94
N VAL A 18 -17.40 -19.16 -16.05
CA VAL A 18 -17.89 -19.39 -17.43
C VAL A 18 -17.46 -20.76 -17.99
N GLN A 19 -16.72 -21.56 -17.20
CA GLN A 19 -16.34 -22.96 -17.47
C GLN A 19 -15.65 -23.19 -18.84
N VAL A 20 -14.71 -22.32 -19.21
CA VAL A 20 -14.09 -22.27 -20.54
C VAL A 20 -13.11 -23.44 -20.79
N SER A 21 -13.67 -24.63 -20.94
CA SER A 21 -12.92 -25.87 -21.21
C SER A 21 -12.40 -25.94 -22.66
N LYS A 22 -11.31 -26.69 -22.86
CA LYS A 22 -10.31 -26.53 -23.94
C LYS A 22 -10.74 -26.79 -25.41
N LYS A 23 -12.03 -26.80 -25.75
CA LYS A 23 -12.51 -26.82 -27.16
C LYS A 23 -13.77 -25.98 -27.38
N ASN A 24 -13.81 -25.28 -28.53
CA ASN A 24 -14.96 -24.63 -29.17
C ASN A 24 -15.66 -23.43 -28.49
N HIS A 25 -15.29 -23.01 -27.28
CA HIS A 25 -15.88 -21.84 -26.59
C HIS A 25 -15.32 -20.47 -27.03
N GLY A 26 -15.26 -20.20 -28.34
CA GLY A 26 -14.88 -18.87 -28.89
C GLY A 26 -13.42 -18.42 -28.71
N VAL A 27 -12.66 -19.06 -27.82
CA VAL A 27 -11.27 -18.76 -27.49
C VAL A 27 -10.33 -19.93 -27.77
N THR A 28 -9.03 -19.65 -27.77
CA THR A 28 -7.96 -20.66 -27.77
C THR A 28 -6.93 -20.34 -26.70
N LEU A 29 -6.47 -21.36 -25.96
CA LEU A 29 -5.41 -21.18 -24.98
C LEU A 29 -4.10 -20.79 -25.69
N VAL A 30 -3.42 -19.77 -25.16
CA VAL A 30 -2.11 -19.29 -25.60
C VAL A 30 -1.19 -19.18 -24.38
N LYS A 31 0.11 -18.92 -24.61
CA LYS A 31 1.03 -18.58 -23.51
C LYS A 31 0.79 -17.14 -23.08
N GLY A 32 0.54 -16.92 -21.79
CA GLY A 32 0.36 -15.60 -21.18
C GLY A 32 1.68 -14.85 -20.99
N ASP A 33 1.59 -13.74 -20.25
CA ASP A 33 2.77 -13.09 -19.65
C ASP A 33 3.32 -13.95 -18.50
N ASP A 34 2.43 -14.40 -17.62
CA ASP A 34 2.68 -15.50 -16.68
C ASP A 34 2.67 -16.87 -17.40
N PRO A 35 3.70 -17.73 -17.24
CA PRO A 35 3.69 -19.11 -17.72
C PRO A 35 2.70 -20.05 -17.02
N TYR A 36 2.26 -19.74 -15.79
CA TYR A 36 1.48 -20.65 -14.94
C TYR A 36 -0.04 -20.41 -15.02
N SER A 37 -0.48 -19.18 -15.28
CA SER A 37 -1.89 -18.83 -15.46
C SER A 37 -2.41 -19.08 -16.89
N PRO A 38 -3.67 -19.51 -17.07
CA PRO A 38 -4.26 -19.73 -18.38
C PRO A 38 -4.56 -18.41 -19.11
N ALA A 39 -3.97 -18.22 -20.29
CA ALA A 39 -4.23 -17.09 -21.17
C ALA A 39 -5.07 -17.49 -22.39
N TYR A 40 -6.04 -16.66 -22.76
CA TYR A 40 -7.03 -16.95 -23.78
C TYR A 40 -6.97 -15.93 -24.92
N LYS A 41 -6.70 -16.42 -26.13
CA LYS A 41 -6.85 -15.64 -27.36
C LYS A 41 -8.29 -15.73 -27.85
N ILE A 42 -8.95 -14.58 -27.96
CA ILE A 42 -10.32 -14.48 -28.46
C ILE A 42 -10.30 -14.66 -29.98
N LEU A 43 -11.12 -15.58 -30.48
CA LEU A 43 -11.29 -15.86 -31.91
C LEU A 43 -12.69 -15.45 -32.39
N ASN A 44 -13.71 -15.68 -31.57
CA ASN A 44 -15.07 -15.19 -31.74
C ASN A 44 -15.73 -14.98 -30.36
N PRO A 45 -16.00 -13.75 -29.91
CA PRO A 45 -16.58 -13.50 -28.60
C PRO A 45 -18.03 -14.00 -28.48
N ASP A 46 -18.79 -14.10 -29.58
CA ASP A 46 -20.18 -14.58 -29.55
C ASP A 46 -20.32 -16.08 -29.19
N LEU A 47 -19.19 -16.80 -29.13
CA LEU A 47 -19.10 -18.21 -28.72
C LEU A 47 -18.51 -18.39 -27.30
N ILE A 48 -18.25 -17.30 -26.59
CA ILE A 48 -17.97 -17.33 -25.15
C ILE A 48 -19.33 -17.42 -24.42
N PRO A 49 -19.54 -18.36 -23.49
CA PRO A 49 -20.79 -18.42 -22.74
C PRO A 49 -21.01 -17.16 -21.89
N GLU A 50 -22.27 -16.89 -21.55
CA GLU A 50 -22.63 -15.88 -20.56
C GLU A 50 -22.42 -16.43 -19.12
N LEU A 51 -22.19 -15.54 -18.15
CA LEU A 51 -22.06 -15.95 -16.75
C LEU A 51 -23.37 -16.62 -16.27
N PRO A 52 -23.33 -17.74 -15.53
CA PRO A 52 -24.53 -18.37 -14.96
C PRO A 52 -25.34 -17.40 -14.10
N GLU A 53 -26.68 -17.47 -14.16
CA GLU A 53 -27.54 -16.48 -13.50
C GLU A 53 -27.35 -16.43 -11.97
N SER A 54 -27.08 -17.57 -11.32
CA SER A 54 -26.74 -17.61 -9.89
C SER A 54 -25.50 -16.78 -9.61
N SER A 55 -24.37 -17.14 -10.23
CA SER A 55 -23.09 -16.43 -10.09
C SER A 55 -23.12 -14.99 -10.58
N PHE A 56 -24.09 -14.60 -11.41
CA PHE A 56 -24.32 -13.20 -11.77
C PHE A 56 -25.18 -12.47 -10.72
N ARG A 57 -26.11 -13.14 -10.04
CA ARG A 57 -26.87 -12.58 -8.90
C ARG A 57 -25.96 -12.38 -7.70
N ASP A 58 -25.22 -13.42 -7.29
CA ASP A 58 -24.23 -13.35 -6.21
C ASP A 58 -23.29 -12.14 -6.42
N LEU A 59 -22.80 -11.99 -7.64
CA LEU A 59 -21.89 -10.93 -8.11
C LEU A 59 -22.57 -9.55 -8.34
N ILE A 60 -23.90 -9.43 -8.29
CA ILE A 60 -24.63 -8.14 -8.24
C ILE A 60 -24.92 -7.78 -6.78
N ASP A 61 -25.34 -8.74 -5.96
CA ASP A 61 -25.64 -8.53 -4.55
C ASP A 61 -24.38 -8.06 -3.78
N SER A 62 -23.19 -8.55 -4.16
CA SER A 62 -21.92 -8.00 -3.65
C SER A 62 -21.73 -6.50 -3.97
N ILE A 63 -22.06 -6.02 -5.19
CA ILE A 63 -21.93 -4.59 -5.56
C ILE A 63 -22.81 -3.72 -4.64
N HIS A 64 -24.00 -4.23 -4.30
CA HIS A 64 -24.94 -3.51 -3.45
C HIS A 64 -24.48 -3.44 -1.99
N ALA A 65 -23.70 -4.40 -1.51
CA ALA A 65 -23.07 -4.34 -0.19
C ALA A 65 -21.91 -3.33 -0.17
N GLU A 66 -20.89 -3.52 -1.01
CA GLU A 66 -19.65 -2.73 -0.99
C GLU A 66 -19.72 -1.43 -1.81
N ARG A 67 -20.92 -1.10 -2.31
CA ARG A 67 -21.24 0.05 -3.15
C ARG A 67 -20.34 0.22 -4.39
N GLY A 68 -19.62 -0.81 -4.82
CA GLY A 68 -18.54 -0.70 -5.79
C GLY A 68 -18.03 -2.03 -6.34
N PHE A 69 -16.87 -2.02 -7.01
CA PHE A 69 -16.08 -3.20 -7.36
C PHE A 69 -14.65 -2.86 -7.83
N LEU A 70 -13.74 -3.82 -7.63
CA LEU A 70 -12.45 -3.89 -8.33
C LEU A 70 -12.55 -4.85 -9.53
N LEU A 71 -12.03 -4.43 -10.70
CA LEU A 71 -11.86 -5.27 -11.89
C LEU A 71 -10.39 -5.37 -12.27
N LEU A 72 -9.84 -6.58 -12.14
CA LEU A 72 -8.45 -6.91 -12.48
C LEU A 72 -8.39 -7.67 -13.81
N LEU A 73 -7.63 -7.12 -14.76
CA LEU A 73 -7.51 -7.65 -16.12
C LEU A 73 -6.06 -7.53 -16.62
N ASN A 74 -5.44 -8.65 -17.01
CA ASN A 74 -4.21 -8.62 -17.80
C ASN A 74 -4.52 -9.00 -19.25
N PHE A 75 -4.26 -8.10 -20.19
CA PHE A 75 -4.63 -8.29 -21.58
C PHE A 75 -3.65 -7.67 -22.58
N LYS A 76 -3.79 -8.05 -23.85
CA LYS A 76 -2.92 -7.65 -24.95
C LYS A 76 -3.74 -7.30 -26.18
N GLN A 77 -3.79 -6.01 -26.47
CA GLN A 77 -4.53 -5.38 -27.56
C GLN A 77 -3.58 -4.69 -28.54
N PHE A 78 -3.87 -4.71 -29.84
CA PHE A 78 -3.05 -4.08 -30.88
C PHE A 78 -3.41 -2.60 -31.09
N LYS A 79 -2.46 -1.80 -31.59
CA LYS A 79 -2.62 -0.35 -31.84
C LYS A 79 -3.79 -0.06 -32.79
N ARG A 80 -4.58 0.98 -32.48
CA ARG A 80 -5.74 1.47 -33.26
C ARG A 80 -6.95 0.53 -33.35
N THR A 81 -7.06 -0.41 -32.41
CA THR A 81 -8.21 -1.33 -32.28
C THR A 81 -9.16 -0.87 -31.15
N ARG A 82 -10.42 -1.35 -31.13
CA ARG A 82 -11.40 -1.09 -30.05
C ARG A 82 -12.10 -2.39 -29.67
N GLY A 83 -12.35 -2.63 -28.38
CA GLY A 83 -13.08 -3.80 -27.92
C GLY A 83 -13.52 -3.71 -26.47
N SER A 84 -14.68 -4.28 -26.15
CA SER A 84 -15.15 -4.37 -24.77
C SER A 84 -14.37 -5.45 -24.02
N LEU A 85 -14.01 -5.14 -22.79
CA LEU A 85 -13.38 -6.06 -21.84
C LEU A 85 -14.46 -6.82 -21.05
N LEU A 86 -15.54 -6.14 -20.68
CA LEU A 86 -16.68 -6.65 -19.92
C LEU A 86 -17.97 -5.95 -20.40
N THR A 87 -19.04 -6.72 -20.61
CA THR A 87 -20.35 -6.22 -21.08
C THR A 87 -21.48 -6.85 -20.26
N VAL A 88 -22.38 -6.02 -19.72
CA VAL A 88 -23.72 -6.41 -19.25
C VAL A 88 -24.72 -5.99 -20.33
N GLU A 89 -25.29 -6.95 -21.06
CA GLU A 89 -26.26 -6.69 -22.14
C GLU A 89 -27.66 -7.22 -21.82
N LYS A 90 -28.70 -6.45 -22.17
CA LYS A 90 -30.10 -6.84 -21.91
C LYS A 90 -30.51 -8.04 -22.74
N ARG A 91 -31.28 -8.96 -22.15
CA ARG A 91 -31.69 -10.24 -22.78
C ARG A 91 -32.64 -10.06 -23.97
N ASP A 92 -33.32 -8.92 -24.06
CA ASP A 92 -34.16 -8.51 -25.19
C ASP A 92 -33.36 -7.97 -26.40
N GLY A 93 -32.06 -7.72 -26.23
CA GLY A 93 -31.19 -7.13 -27.24
C GLY A 93 -31.28 -5.60 -27.37
N SER A 94 -31.93 -4.89 -26.44
CA SER A 94 -32.15 -3.43 -26.55
C SER A 94 -30.88 -2.59 -26.35
N GLY A 95 -29.80 -3.15 -25.81
CA GLY A 95 -28.54 -2.44 -25.55
C GLY A 95 -27.70 -3.03 -24.42
N ALA A 96 -26.61 -2.32 -24.09
CA ALA A 96 -25.83 -2.58 -22.89
C ALA A 96 -26.38 -1.80 -21.69
N VAL A 97 -26.48 -2.45 -20.53
CA VAL A 97 -26.72 -1.78 -19.24
C VAL A 97 -25.43 -1.09 -18.78
N PHE A 98 -24.32 -1.81 -18.90
CA PHE A 98 -22.98 -1.39 -18.51
C PHE A 98 -21.94 -2.08 -19.42
N GLU A 99 -20.92 -1.38 -19.91
CA GLU A 99 -19.88 -1.91 -20.80
C GLU A 99 -18.56 -1.15 -20.61
N ILE A 100 -17.47 -1.87 -20.37
CA ILE A 100 -16.11 -1.29 -20.28
C ILE A 100 -15.38 -1.56 -21.59
N VAL A 101 -14.85 -0.53 -22.25
CA VAL A 101 -14.31 -0.60 -23.62
C VAL A 101 -12.94 0.05 -23.74
N SER A 102 -11.91 -0.74 -24.12
CA SER A 102 -10.59 -0.18 -24.42
C SER A 102 -10.53 0.29 -25.87
N ASN A 103 -10.28 1.59 -26.05
CA ASN A 103 -10.47 2.32 -27.30
C ASN A 103 -9.14 2.93 -27.79
N GLY A 104 -8.26 2.06 -28.28
CA GLY A 104 -6.94 2.39 -28.80
C GLY A 104 -6.89 3.27 -30.07
N LYS A 105 -8.02 3.86 -30.48
CA LYS A 105 -8.10 4.91 -31.52
C LYS A 105 -8.15 6.32 -30.92
N ALA A 106 -8.85 6.48 -29.79
CA ALA A 106 -8.90 7.72 -29.02
C ALA A 106 -7.80 7.76 -27.93
N ASN A 107 -7.19 6.60 -27.63
CA ASN A 107 -6.32 6.37 -26.47
C ASN A 107 -7.07 6.40 -25.12
N THR A 108 -8.35 5.99 -25.14
CA THR A 108 -9.23 6.03 -23.96
C THR A 108 -9.60 4.64 -23.44
N LEU A 109 -10.01 4.57 -22.16
CA LEU A 109 -10.88 3.53 -21.64
C LEU A 109 -12.27 4.14 -21.45
N ASP A 110 -13.25 3.67 -22.23
CA ASP A 110 -14.64 4.15 -22.17
C ASP A 110 -15.44 3.27 -21.18
N VAL A 111 -16.02 3.88 -20.14
CA VAL A 111 -17.08 3.29 -19.30
C VAL A 111 -18.42 3.75 -19.87
N VAL A 112 -19.23 2.80 -20.33
CA VAL A 112 -20.49 3.05 -21.03
C VAL A 112 -21.63 2.47 -20.21
N PHE A 113 -22.68 3.25 -19.92
CA PHE A 113 -23.82 2.77 -19.14
C PHE A 113 -25.15 3.37 -19.62
N SER A 114 -26.27 2.78 -19.19
CA SER A 114 -27.61 3.21 -19.57
C SER A 114 -28.47 3.53 -18.36
N THR A 115 -28.70 4.81 -18.10
CA THR A 115 -29.70 5.28 -17.11
C THR A 115 -31.10 5.31 -17.74
N VAL A 116 -32.11 5.67 -16.96
CA VAL A 116 -33.53 5.73 -17.41
C VAL A 116 -33.74 6.65 -18.61
N ASN A 117 -32.91 7.70 -18.75
CA ASN A 117 -33.11 8.77 -19.73
C ASN A 117 -32.17 8.71 -20.95
N LYS A 118 -30.99 8.07 -20.85
CA LYS A 118 -30.00 8.03 -21.95
C LYS A 118 -28.95 6.92 -21.75
N GLN A 119 -28.24 6.60 -22.83
CA GLN A 119 -26.92 5.98 -22.73
C GLN A 119 -25.85 7.06 -22.53
N GLN A 120 -24.99 6.88 -21.52
CA GLN A 120 -23.88 7.74 -21.15
C GLN A 120 -22.54 7.03 -21.43
N VAL A 121 -21.49 7.84 -21.65
CA VAL A 121 -20.13 7.40 -21.99
C VAL A 121 -19.17 8.32 -21.27
N VAL A 122 -18.38 7.76 -20.36
CA VAL A 122 -17.32 8.42 -19.62
C VAL A 122 -16.00 7.85 -20.10
N SER A 123 -15.08 8.69 -20.56
CA SER A 123 -13.82 8.26 -21.18
C SER A 123 -12.63 8.73 -20.36
N ILE A 124 -11.89 7.78 -19.80
CA ILE A 124 -10.58 8.01 -19.16
C ILE A 124 -9.55 8.14 -20.29
N GLU A 125 -8.84 9.26 -20.39
CA GLU A 125 -7.91 9.57 -21.49
C GLU A 125 -6.46 9.11 -21.23
N ASP A 126 -5.64 9.12 -22.29
CA ASP A 126 -4.21 8.75 -22.35
C ASP A 126 -3.77 7.42 -21.69
N VAL A 127 -4.66 6.42 -21.68
CA VAL A 127 -4.48 5.14 -20.98
C VAL A 127 -3.45 4.18 -21.58
N ASP A 128 -3.02 4.44 -22.82
CA ASP A 128 -1.94 3.73 -23.54
C ASP A 128 -2.03 2.18 -23.49
N LEU A 129 -3.25 1.64 -23.46
CA LEU A 129 -3.53 0.21 -23.29
C LEU A 129 -3.25 -0.60 -24.57
N ALA A 130 -3.64 -0.05 -25.72
CA ALA A 130 -3.64 -0.75 -27.01
C ALA A 130 -2.25 -0.85 -27.68
N THR A 131 -1.18 -1.11 -26.92
CA THR A 131 0.21 -0.98 -27.41
C THR A 131 0.72 -2.13 -28.27
N GLY A 132 0.10 -3.31 -28.22
CA GLY A 132 0.61 -4.57 -28.75
C GLY A 132 1.44 -5.39 -27.73
N HIS A 133 1.58 -4.89 -26.50
CA HIS A 133 2.23 -5.58 -25.37
C HIS A 133 1.17 -6.12 -24.39
N TRP A 134 1.58 -6.89 -23.38
CA TRP A 134 0.69 -7.19 -22.26
C TRP A 134 0.60 -5.95 -21.37
N LYS A 135 -0.60 -5.68 -20.85
CA LYS A 135 -0.93 -4.58 -19.94
C LYS A 135 -1.81 -5.17 -18.85
N ASN A 136 -1.38 -5.04 -17.60
CA ASN A 136 -2.23 -5.26 -16.43
C ASN A 136 -3.00 -3.97 -16.16
N ILE A 137 -4.30 -4.06 -15.84
CA ILE A 137 -5.09 -2.92 -15.35
C ILE A 137 -5.85 -3.30 -14.09
N THR A 138 -6.02 -2.30 -13.21
CA THR A 138 -7.07 -2.28 -12.20
C THR A 138 -8.01 -1.14 -12.56
N LEU A 139 -9.28 -1.44 -12.78
CA LEU A 139 -10.34 -0.43 -12.74
C LEU A 139 -11.06 -0.58 -11.40
N PHE A 140 -11.04 0.46 -10.59
CA PHE A 140 -11.86 0.59 -9.39
C PHE A 140 -13.09 1.41 -9.76
N VAL A 141 -14.27 0.97 -9.34
CA VAL A 141 -15.53 1.73 -9.50
C VAL A 141 -16.27 1.68 -8.17
N GLN A 142 -16.44 2.81 -7.50
CA GLN A 142 -17.08 2.90 -6.19
C GLN A 142 -17.98 4.13 -6.16
N GLU A 143 -19.22 3.95 -5.69
CA GLU A 143 -20.31 4.91 -5.89
C GLU A 143 -20.38 5.35 -7.36
N ASP A 144 -20.13 6.63 -7.64
CA ASP A 144 -20.13 7.26 -8.95
C ASP A 144 -18.71 7.54 -9.51
N ARG A 145 -17.64 7.11 -8.84
CA ARG A 145 -16.25 7.34 -9.29
C ARG A 145 -15.63 6.10 -9.94
N ALA A 146 -14.88 6.30 -11.02
CA ALA A 146 -14.15 5.26 -11.74
C ALA A 146 -12.66 5.62 -11.91
N GLN A 147 -11.77 4.90 -11.22
CA GLN A 147 -10.32 5.13 -11.19
C GLN A 147 -9.56 4.05 -11.96
N LEU A 148 -8.61 4.42 -12.81
CA LEU A 148 -7.84 3.47 -13.63
C LEU A 148 -6.34 3.47 -13.33
N TYR A 149 -5.85 2.32 -12.87
CA TYR A 149 -4.43 2.02 -12.72
C TYR A 149 -3.95 1.14 -13.87
N VAL A 150 -2.79 1.47 -14.43
CA VAL A 150 -2.14 0.69 -15.50
C VAL A 150 -0.81 0.15 -14.99
N GLY A 151 -0.73 -1.16 -14.82
CA GLY A 151 0.38 -1.82 -14.14
C GLY A 151 0.33 -1.59 -12.63
N CYS A 152 0.83 -0.42 -12.20
CA CYS A 152 0.85 0.05 -10.82
C CYS A 152 0.94 1.59 -10.68
N GLU A 153 0.76 2.32 -11.77
CA GLU A 153 0.68 3.79 -11.79
C GLU A 153 -0.79 4.15 -12.04
N GLU A 154 -1.33 5.15 -11.33
CA GLU A 154 -2.63 5.74 -11.69
C GLU A 154 -2.47 6.48 -13.02
N VAL A 155 -3.47 6.36 -13.90
CA VAL A 155 -3.52 7.17 -15.13
C VAL A 155 -4.40 8.39 -14.91
N ASN A 156 -5.66 8.15 -14.55
CA ASN A 156 -6.62 9.21 -14.24
C ASN A 156 -7.88 8.61 -13.57
N THR A 157 -8.66 9.48 -12.95
CA THR A 157 -9.99 9.21 -12.38
C THR A 157 -11.06 9.91 -13.23
N ALA A 158 -12.27 9.33 -13.30
CA ALA A 158 -13.41 9.96 -13.96
C ALA A 158 -14.73 9.65 -13.23
N GLU A 159 -15.64 10.62 -13.23
CA GLU A 159 -16.95 10.55 -12.58
C GLU A 159 -18.03 10.03 -13.53
N LEU A 160 -19.03 9.36 -12.97
CA LEU A 160 -20.20 8.78 -13.63
C LEU A 160 -21.44 9.61 -13.24
N ASP A 161 -22.28 9.99 -14.20
CA ASP A 161 -23.54 10.69 -13.97
C ASP A 161 -24.58 9.95 -13.07
N ALA A 162 -24.25 8.80 -12.48
CA ALA A 162 -25.06 8.02 -11.53
C ALA A 162 -24.21 6.96 -10.80
N PRO A 163 -24.48 6.63 -9.52
CA PRO A 163 -23.72 5.64 -8.77
C PRO A 163 -24.00 4.20 -9.25
N ILE A 164 -22.99 3.33 -9.16
CA ILE A 164 -22.92 2.05 -9.86
C ILE A 164 -24.01 1.04 -9.49
N GLN A 165 -24.54 1.09 -8.27
CA GLN A 165 -25.62 0.20 -7.81
C GLN A 165 -27.01 0.69 -8.28
N SER A 166 -27.14 1.97 -8.65
CA SER A 166 -28.31 2.47 -9.40
C SER A 166 -28.29 2.02 -10.87
N ILE A 167 -27.09 1.82 -11.43
CA ILE A 167 -26.88 1.32 -12.81
C ILE A 167 -27.04 -0.21 -12.87
N LEU A 168 -26.53 -0.94 -11.86
CA LEU A 168 -26.47 -2.40 -11.80
C LEU A 168 -27.36 -2.98 -10.68
N THR A 169 -28.64 -2.58 -10.67
CA THR A 169 -29.66 -3.00 -9.69
C THR A 169 -29.78 -4.52 -9.50
N GLN A 170 -30.33 -4.97 -8.36
CA GLN A 170 -30.65 -6.38 -8.06
C GLN A 170 -31.59 -7.08 -9.08
N GLU A 171 -32.32 -6.34 -9.93
CA GLU A 171 -33.12 -6.93 -11.03
C GLU A 171 -32.29 -7.23 -12.30
N THR A 172 -31.05 -6.74 -12.39
CA THR A 172 -30.17 -6.87 -13.55
C THR A 172 -29.87 -8.34 -13.92
N PRO A 173 -29.65 -9.30 -13.00
CA PRO A 173 -29.44 -10.71 -13.35
C PRO A 173 -30.60 -11.36 -14.11
N ALA A 174 -31.84 -10.96 -13.81
CA ALA A 174 -33.04 -11.49 -14.45
C ALA A 174 -33.30 -10.88 -15.84
N THR A 175 -32.91 -9.62 -16.05
CA THR A 175 -33.21 -8.85 -17.27
C THR A 175 -32.03 -8.73 -18.25
N ALA A 176 -30.80 -8.94 -17.78
CA ALA A 176 -29.56 -8.83 -18.55
C ALA A 176 -28.67 -10.07 -18.36
N ARG A 177 -27.49 -10.04 -18.99
CA ARG A 177 -26.45 -11.07 -18.87
C ARG A 177 -25.05 -10.46 -18.90
N LEU A 178 -24.13 -11.01 -18.09
CA LEU A 178 -22.71 -10.65 -18.13
C LEU A 178 -21.96 -11.47 -19.19
N ARG A 179 -21.09 -10.81 -19.95
CA ARG A 179 -20.23 -11.37 -21.00
C ARG A 179 -18.83 -10.75 -20.96
N ILE A 180 -17.83 -11.53 -21.35
CA ILE A 180 -16.40 -11.17 -21.26
C ILE A 180 -15.83 -10.97 -22.68
N GLY A 181 -15.04 -9.91 -22.88
CA GLY A 181 -14.15 -9.77 -24.05
C GLY A 181 -14.85 -9.54 -25.40
N LYS A 182 -15.96 -8.80 -25.43
CA LYS A 182 -16.74 -8.50 -26.64
C LYS A 182 -16.00 -7.50 -27.56
N GLY A 183 -14.99 -8.00 -28.26
CA GLY A 183 -14.18 -7.23 -29.22
C GLY A 183 -14.98 -6.80 -30.46
N ALA A 184 -14.76 -5.56 -30.93
CA ALA A 184 -15.39 -5.10 -32.17
C ALA A 184 -14.86 -5.90 -33.38
N VAL A 185 -15.75 -6.21 -34.32
CA VAL A 185 -15.58 -7.26 -35.34
C VAL A 185 -14.38 -7.04 -36.29
N LYS A 186 -13.19 -7.51 -35.86
CA LYS A 186 -12.04 -8.06 -36.63
C LYS A 186 -10.67 -7.95 -35.94
N ASP A 187 -10.58 -7.32 -34.77
CA ASP A 187 -9.28 -7.05 -34.12
C ASP A 187 -8.81 -8.15 -33.15
N ARG A 188 -7.48 -8.34 -33.08
CA ARG A 188 -6.82 -9.52 -32.47
C ARG A 188 -6.63 -9.40 -30.95
N PHE A 189 -7.68 -9.53 -30.16
CA PHE A 189 -7.58 -9.53 -28.68
C PHE A 189 -6.99 -10.82 -28.10
N MET A 190 -6.20 -10.67 -27.02
CA MET A 190 -5.77 -11.74 -26.11
C MET A 190 -5.94 -11.25 -24.67
N VAL A 191 -6.48 -12.10 -23.79
CA VAL A 191 -6.84 -11.77 -22.40
C VAL A 191 -6.40 -12.92 -21.48
N SER A 192 -5.92 -12.63 -20.28
CA SER A 192 -5.45 -13.61 -19.30
C SER A 192 -5.85 -13.19 -17.89
N GLY A 193 -6.79 -13.92 -17.29
CA GLY A 193 -7.41 -13.54 -16.02
C GLY A 193 -8.40 -12.38 -16.19
N ALA A 194 -9.61 -12.57 -15.66
CA ALA A 194 -10.59 -11.51 -15.47
C ALA A 194 -11.18 -11.76 -14.08
N ARG A 195 -10.67 -11.05 -13.07
CA ARG A 195 -11.08 -11.25 -11.67
C ARG A 195 -11.81 -10.03 -11.17
N ARG A 196 -12.92 -10.29 -10.47
CA ARG A 196 -13.59 -9.31 -9.62
C ARG A 196 -13.28 -9.63 -8.17
N ALA A 197 -13.15 -8.59 -7.35
CA ALA A 197 -13.09 -8.71 -5.89
C ALA A 197 -13.62 -7.43 -5.23
N HIS A 198 -13.66 -7.44 -3.91
CA HIS A 198 -14.26 -6.45 -3.05
C HIS A 198 -13.36 -6.10 -1.85
N ASP A 199 -13.84 -5.13 -1.07
CA ASP A 199 -13.26 -4.53 0.12
C ASP A 199 -11.99 -3.67 -0.08
N ASN A 200 -11.73 -2.81 0.91
CA ASN A 200 -11.14 -1.48 0.77
C ASN A 200 -9.61 -1.43 1.03
N SER A 201 -8.92 -2.57 1.12
CA SER A 201 -7.49 -2.64 1.44
C SER A 201 -6.58 -2.54 0.19
N ALA A 202 -6.25 -1.31 -0.22
CA ALA A 202 -5.48 -1.00 -1.44
C ALA A 202 -3.93 -1.19 -1.32
N THR A 203 -3.45 -2.24 -0.62
CA THR A 203 -2.02 -2.36 -0.28
C THR A 203 -1.11 -2.67 -1.50
N VAL A 204 -0.31 -1.67 -1.89
CA VAL A 204 0.66 -1.76 -2.99
C VAL A 204 1.99 -2.38 -2.54
N CYS A 205 2.33 -3.60 -2.99
CA CYS A 205 3.74 -3.96 -3.19
C CYS A 205 4.04 -5.13 -4.17
N ARG A 206 5.27 -5.68 -4.09
CA ARG A 206 6.00 -6.39 -5.18
C ARG A 206 6.48 -7.81 -4.79
N LYS A 207 6.11 -8.83 -5.60
CA LYS A 207 6.91 -9.98 -6.11
C LYS A 207 8.23 -10.34 -5.36
N ILE A 208 8.53 -11.58 -4.88
CA ILE A 208 8.74 -12.88 -5.60
C ILE A 208 8.87 -14.09 -4.60
N SER A 209 8.41 -15.29 -5.01
CA SER A 209 8.79 -16.68 -4.55
C SER A 209 8.26 -17.28 -3.22
N CYS A 210 8.34 -18.62 -3.10
CA CYS A 210 7.79 -19.48 -2.03
C CYS A 210 8.58 -20.80 -1.85
N PRO A 211 8.65 -21.35 -0.61
CA PRO A 211 8.56 -22.80 -0.29
C PRO A 211 7.78 -23.07 1.05
N LEU A 212 7.54 -24.28 1.61
CA LEU A 212 7.20 -25.63 1.05
C LEU A 212 6.45 -26.57 2.06
N ILE A 213 5.98 -27.73 1.54
CA ILE A 213 5.21 -28.88 2.13
C ILE A 213 5.95 -29.63 3.28
N PRO A 214 5.30 -30.05 4.41
CA PRO A 214 4.47 -31.28 4.55
C PRO A 214 3.14 -31.07 5.35
N CYS A 215 2.38 -31.97 6.04
CA CYS A 215 2.42 -33.36 6.59
C CYS A 215 0.96 -33.91 6.69
N ALA A 216 0.60 -35.19 6.95
CA ALA A 216 1.22 -36.50 6.73
C ALA A 216 0.21 -37.65 7.00
N ASN A 217 -0.01 -38.57 6.05
CA ASN A 217 -0.31 -40.01 6.22
C ASN A 217 -0.87 -40.64 4.92
N ALA A 218 -0.05 -41.42 4.23
CA ALA A 218 -0.50 -42.33 3.16
C ALA A 218 0.11 -43.71 3.39
N THR A 219 -0.70 -44.77 3.32
CA THR A 219 -0.26 -46.16 3.50
C THR A 219 -0.23 -46.92 2.18
N VAL A 220 0.81 -47.75 2.02
CA VAL A 220 1.15 -48.59 0.85
C VAL A 220 0.51 -49.97 1.07
N PRO A 221 -0.18 -50.62 0.09
CA PRO A 221 0.36 -51.08 -1.21
C PRO A 221 -0.50 -50.69 -2.45
N ASP A 222 -0.06 -50.85 -3.70
CA ASP A 222 1.11 -51.56 -4.28
C ASP A 222 1.62 -50.83 -5.55
N GLY A 223 2.92 -50.91 -5.88
CA GLY A 223 3.40 -50.75 -7.27
C GLY A 223 3.94 -49.39 -7.77
N GLU A 224 5.03 -48.90 -7.19
CA GLU A 224 5.97 -47.89 -7.74
C GLU A 224 6.66 -48.33 -9.07
N CYS A 225 7.41 -47.55 -9.88
CA CYS A 225 7.69 -46.10 -10.04
C CYS A 225 8.34 -45.86 -11.44
N CYS A 226 8.70 -44.61 -11.77
CA CYS A 226 9.48 -44.21 -12.96
C CYS A 226 10.84 -43.57 -12.55
N PRO A 227 11.79 -43.26 -13.46
CA PRO A 227 12.23 -44.00 -14.66
C PRO A 227 13.78 -44.00 -14.89
N ARG A 228 14.34 -44.97 -15.64
CA ARG A 228 15.52 -44.73 -16.52
C ARG A 228 15.72 -45.79 -17.61
N SER A 229 16.69 -45.54 -18.49
CA SER A 229 16.84 -46.11 -19.85
C SER A 229 17.56 -47.44 -19.95
N SER A 230 17.01 -48.39 -20.71
CA SER A 230 17.64 -49.05 -21.89
C SER A 230 16.64 -50.03 -22.55
N ASP A 231 16.88 -50.37 -23.83
CA ASP A 231 16.43 -51.52 -24.65
C ASP A 231 15.03 -52.15 -24.37
N TYR A 232 14.15 -52.39 -25.35
CA TYR A 232 14.38 -52.94 -26.69
C TYR A 232 13.41 -52.37 -27.74
N ALA A 233 13.72 -52.55 -29.03
CA ALA A 233 12.89 -52.11 -30.15
C ALA A 233 12.09 -53.28 -30.75
N GLU A 234 10.80 -53.38 -30.41
CA GLU A 234 9.87 -54.37 -30.96
C GLU A 234 8.58 -53.72 -31.51
N ASP A 235 8.66 -53.06 -32.68
CA ASP A 235 7.61 -53.14 -33.71
C ASP A 235 8.13 -52.57 -35.05
N GLY A 236 8.42 -53.42 -36.04
CA GLY A 236 9.26 -53.10 -37.20
C GLY A 236 8.67 -52.17 -38.29
N TRP A 237 7.68 -51.34 -38.00
CA TRP A 237 7.00 -50.48 -38.98
C TRP A 237 7.66 -49.11 -39.19
N SER A 238 7.82 -48.69 -40.45
CA SER A 238 8.15 -47.32 -40.81
C SER A 238 7.03 -46.33 -40.49
N LEU A 239 7.35 -45.03 -40.51
CA LEU A 239 6.37 -43.96 -40.54
C LEU A 239 5.45 -44.06 -41.77
N TRP A 240 4.23 -43.53 -41.63
CA TRP A 240 3.24 -43.45 -42.71
C TRP A 240 3.57 -42.33 -43.71
N SER A 241 3.30 -42.56 -44.99
CA SER A 241 3.34 -41.54 -46.04
C SER A 241 2.22 -40.50 -45.87
N GLU A 242 2.30 -39.44 -46.66
CA GLU A 242 1.15 -38.55 -46.90
C GLU A 242 0.00 -39.26 -47.63
N TRP A 243 -1.18 -38.65 -47.55
CA TRP A 243 -2.43 -39.14 -48.17
C TRP A 243 -2.52 -38.78 -49.66
N THR A 244 -3.00 -39.74 -50.48
CA THR A 244 -3.35 -39.47 -51.88
C THR A 244 -4.52 -38.48 -52.00
N HIS A 245 -4.69 -37.90 -53.19
CA HIS A 245 -5.89 -37.13 -53.53
C HIS A 245 -7.14 -38.03 -53.55
N CYS A 246 -8.33 -37.42 -53.51
CA CYS A 246 -9.61 -38.13 -53.45
C CYS A 246 -9.87 -38.95 -54.74
N SER A 247 -10.34 -40.18 -54.61
CA SER A 247 -10.55 -41.11 -55.75
C SER A 247 -11.74 -40.77 -56.67
N VAL A 248 -12.48 -39.70 -56.37
CA VAL A 248 -13.66 -39.25 -57.15
C VAL A 248 -13.63 -37.73 -57.31
N SER A 249 -14.33 -37.21 -58.31
CA SER A 249 -14.54 -35.78 -58.53
C SER A 249 -15.85 -35.24 -57.94
N CYS A 250 -16.84 -36.11 -57.67
CA CYS A 250 -18.09 -35.81 -56.98
C CYS A 250 -18.48 -37.02 -56.10
N GLY A 251 -19.28 -36.80 -55.05
CA GLY A 251 -19.76 -37.84 -54.14
C GLY A 251 -18.69 -38.36 -53.15
N ARG A 252 -18.95 -39.55 -52.60
CA ARG A 252 -18.03 -40.24 -51.67
C ARG A 252 -16.92 -40.95 -52.45
N GLY A 253 -15.68 -40.61 -52.17
CA GLY A 253 -14.49 -41.34 -52.59
C GLY A 253 -13.63 -41.72 -51.40
N ILE A 254 -12.41 -42.16 -51.69
CA ILE A 254 -11.42 -42.60 -50.70
C ILE A 254 -10.02 -42.04 -51.02
N GLN A 255 -9.22 -41.87 -49.99
CA GLN A 255 -7.79 -41.53 -50.02
C GLN A 255 -7.00 -42.64 -49.32
N GLN A 256 -5.75 -42.85 -49.73
CA GLN A 256 -4.88 -43.89 -49.17
C GLN A 256 -3.50 -43.36 -48.78
N ARG A 257 -2.81 -44.06 -47.88
CA ARG A 257 -1.39 -43.86 -47.53
C ARG A 257 -0.73 -45.16 -47.10
N GLY A 258 0.60 -45.25 -47.18
CA GLY A 258 1.36 -46.50 -46.96
C GLY A 258 2.50 -46.39 -45.93
N ARG A 259 2.91 -47.55 -45.38
CA ARG A 259 4.14 -47.76 -44.58
C ARG A 259 4.72 -49.15 -44.85
N SER A 260 6.00 -49.35 -44.56
CA SER A 260 6.75 -50.59 -44.81
C SER A 260 7.28 -51.22 -43.52
N CYS A 261 7.39 -52.55 -43.46
CA CYS A 261 7.89 -53.30 -42.31
C CYS A 261 9.30 -53.85 -42.60
N ASP A 262 10.26 -53.57 -41.71
CA ASP A 262 11.60 -54.16 -41.75
C ASP A 262 11.64 -55.46 -40.93
N ARG A 263 11.93 -56.57 -41.62
CA ARG A 263 11.43 -57.90 -41.24
C ARG A 263 12.52 -58.90 -40.83
N ILE A 264 13.58 -58.41 -40.19
CA ILE A 264 14.77 -59.22 -39.88
C ILE A 264 14.80 -59.72 -38.42
N ASN A 265 14.24 -58.98 -37.46
CA ASN A 265 14.13 -59.39 -36.06
C ASN A 265 12.72 -59.23 -35.45
N ASN A 266 11.71 -58.81 -36.23
CA ASN A 266 10.40 -58.39 -35.69
C ASN A 266 9.21 -58.90 -36.53
N ASN A 267 8.08 -59.14 -35.87
CA ASN A 267 6.86 -59.67 -36.50
C ASN A 267 5.74 -58.60 -36.54
N CYS A 268 5.91 -57.62 -37.42
CA CYS A 268 4.99 -56.48 -37.60
C CYS A 268 3.53 -56.92 -37.83
N GLU A 269 2.60 -56.54 -36.93
CA GLU A 269 1.15 -56.76 -37.11
C GLU A 269 0.41 -55.49 -37.61
N GLY A 270 -0.81 -55.67 -38.12
CA GLY A 270 -1.60 -54.61 -38.76
C GLY A 270 -1.27 -54.38 -40.24
N THR A 271 -1.93 -53.39 -40.88
CA THR A 271 -1.80 -53.16 -42.33
C THR A 271 -0.67 -52.21 -42.70
N SER A 272 -0.09 -52.44 -43.88
CA SER A 272 0.87 -51.55 -44.56
C SER A 272 0.20 -50.39 -45.30
N VAL A 273 -1.13 -50.40 -45.45
CA VAL A 273 -1.92 -49.37 -46.13
C VAL A 273 -3.08 -48.94 -45.24
N GLN A 274 -3.30 -47.63 -45.12
CA GLN A 274 -4.46 -47.03 -44.47
C GLN A 274 -5.34 -46.36 -45.54
N THR A 275 -6.66 -46.48 -45.40
CA THR A 275 -7.66 -45.84 -46.28
C THR A 275 -8.56 -44.95 -45.43
N ARG A 276 -8.99 -43.80 -45.95
CA ARG A 276 -10.02 -42.94 -45.35
C ARG A 276 -10.99 -42.42 -46.41
N ASP A 277 -12.22 -42.15 -46.03
CA ASP A 277 -13.20 -41.51 -46.91
C ASP A 277 -12.85 -40.03 -47.20
N CYS A 278 -13.32 -39.56 -48.35
CA CYS A 278 -13.42 -38.15 -48.72
C CYS A 278 -14.78 -37.91 -49.38
N TYR A 279 -15.36 -36.72 -49.21
CA TYR A 279 -16.61 -36.32 -49.85
C TYR A 279 -16.42 -35.05 -50.68
N LEU A 280 -16.94 -35.08 -51.89
CA LEU A 280 -17.18 -33.92 -52.76
C LEU A 280 -18.69 -33.87 -53.09
N GLN A 281 -19.14 -32.80 -53.76
CA GLN A 281 -20.57 -32.51 -53.98
C GLN A 281 -21.38 -33.67 -54.59
N GLU A 282 -22.69 -33.75 -54.33
CA GLU A 282 -23.52 -34.87 -54.79
C GLU A 282 -23.58 -34.99 -56.34
N CYS A 283 -23.51 -36.23 -56.85
CA CYS A 283 -23.58 -36.52 -58.27
C CYS A 283 -25.04 -36.77 -58.75
N ASP A 284 -25.38 -36.38 -59.98
CA ASP A 284 -26.70 -36.58 -60.58
C ASP A 284 -26.98 -38.05 -60.98
N LYS A 285 -28.21 -38.51 -60.76
CA LYS A 285 -28.61 -39.92 -60.64
C LYS A 285 -29.25 -40.49 -61.92
N ARG A 286 -28.73 -40.13 -63.11
CA ARG A 286 -29.34 -40.46 -64.41
C ARG A 286 -28.41 -41.10 -65.46
N PHE A 287 -27.17 -41.43 -65.11
CA PHE A 287 -26.19 -41.99 -66.07
C PHE A 287 -25.82 -43.45 -65.76
N LYS A 288 -25.65 -44.23 -66.83
CA LYS A 288 -25.18 -45.62 -66.79
C LYS A 288 -23.66 -45.66 -66.66
N GLN A 289 -23.12 -46.50 -65.78
CA GLN A 289 -21.70 -46.53 -65.45
C GLN A 289 -21.11 -47.92 -65.72
N ASP A 290 -20.42 -48.05 -66.85
CA ASP A 290 -19.58 -49.21 -67.18
C ASP A 290 -18.39 -49.28 -66.21
N GLY A 291 -17.90 -50.49 -65.94
CA GLY A 291 -16.81 -50.73 -65.00
C GLY A 291 -15.45 -50.32 -65.56
N ALA A 292 -14.59 -49.77 -64.72
CA ALA A 292 -13.17 -49.58 -65.05
C ALA A 292 -12.22 -50.18 -64.00
N TRP A 293 -11.06 -50.59 -64.51
CA TRP A 293 -10.02 -51.22 -63.74
C TRP A 293 -9.35 -50.26 -62.75
N SER A 294 -9.02 -50.78 -61.56
CA SER A 294 -8.07 -50.16 -60.65
C SER A 294 -6.72 -49.93 -61.34
N HIS A 295 -5.90 -49.04 -60.76
CA HIS A 295 -4.46 -49.10 -61.00
C HIS A 295 -3.92 -50.50 -60.68
N TRP A 296 -2.91 -50.94 -61.44
CA TRP A 296 -2.23 -52.20 -61.20
C TRP A 296 -1.51 -52.20 -59.85
N SER A 297 -1.42 -53.37 -59.22
CA SER A 297 -0.44 -53.62 -58.17
C SER A 297 0.98 -53.38 -58.68
N PRO A 298 1.95 -53.12 -57.79
CA PRO A 298 3.36 -53.33 -58.09
C PRO A 298 3.60 -54.74 -58.65
N TRP A 299 4.67 -54.90 -59.43
CA TRP A 299 5.16 -56.20 -59.88
C TRP A 299 5.72 -57.00 -58.69
N SER A 300 5.50 -58.31 -58.71
CA SER A 300 6.16 -59.24 -57.78
C SER A 300 7.68 -59.25 -57.98
N SER A 301 8.40 -59.76 -56.98
CA SER A 301 9.79 -60.19 -57.16
C SER A 301 9.92 -61.20 -58.32
N CYS A 302 11.08 -61.21 -58.98
CA CYS A 302 11.42 -62.16 -60.04
C CYS A 302 11.46 -63.59 -59.49
N SER A 303 10.88 -64.56 -60.19
CA SER A 303 10.69 -65.94 -59.73
C SER A 303 11.98 -66.77 -59.59
N VAL A 304 13.15 -66.20 -59.91
CA VAL A 304 14.47 -66.82 -59.75
C VAL A 304 15.48 -65.81 -59.18
N THR A 305 16.52 -66.31 -58.52
CA THR A 305 17.59 -65.48 -57.92
C THR A 305 18.77 -65.23 -58.87
N CYS A 306 19.06 -66.15 -59.80
CA CYS A 306 20.02 -66.00 -60.89
C CYS A 306 19.47 -66.67 -62.18
N GLY A 307 19.95 -66.26 -63.35
CA GLY A 307 19.35 -66.66 -64.64
C GLY A 307 17.98 -66.00 -64.91
N ALA A 308 17.14 -66.62 -65.76
CA ALA A 308 15.87 -66.07 -66.22
C ALA A 308 14.65 -66.64 -65.48
N GLY A 309 13.63 -65.80 -65.24
CA GLY A 309 12.37 -66.11 -64.57
C GLY A 309 11.24 -65.15 -64.98
N VAL A 310 10.21 -65.02 -64.14
CA VAL A 310 9.04 -64.15 -64.39
C VAL A 310 8.62 -63.30 -63.19
N ILE A 311 7.93 -62.18 -63.46
CA ILE A 311 7.26 -61.28 -62.52
C ILE A 311 5.75 -61.21 -62.82
N THR A 312 4.90 -60.94 -61.83
CA THR A 312 3.44 -60.89 -61.99
C THR A 312 2.80 -59.71 -61.24
N ARG A 313 1.73 -59.12 -61.78
CA ARG A 313 0.89 -58.08 -61.13
C ARG A 313 -0.60 -58.32 -61.37
N ILE A 314 -1.46 -57.70 -60.55
CA ILE A 314 -2.94 -57.83 -60.60
C ILE A 314 -3.65 -56.48 -60.51
N ARG A 315 -4.90 -56.42 -60.96
CA ARG A 315 -5.83 -55.28 -60.86
C ARG A 315 -7.27 -55.78 -60.70
N LEU A 316 -8.16 -54.96 -60.17
CA LEU A 316 -9.56 -55.31 -59.87
C LEU A 316 -10.53 -54.37 -60.60
N CYS A 317 -11.72 -54.86 -60.99
CA CYS A 317 -12.74 -54.06 -61.69
C CYS A 317 -13.58 -53.25 -60.68
N ASN A 318 -12.96 -52.27 -60.02
CA ASN A 318 -13.57 -51.52 -58.91
C ASN A 318 -13.16 -50.04 -58.85
N SER A 319 -12.80 -49.41 -59.98
CA SER A 319 -12.43 -47.99 -60.02
C SER A 319 -12.91 -47.30 -61.32
N PRO A 320 -14.23 -47.17 -61.55
CA PRO A 320 -15.33 -47.56 -60.67
C PRO A 320 -15.84 -48.99 -60.94
N THR A 321 -16.54 -49.57 -59.97
CA THR A 321 -17.30 -50.82 -60.13
C THR A 321 -18.50 -50.60 -61.08
N PRO A 322 -18.84 -51.53 -62.00
CA PRO A 322 -19.99 -51.36 -62.89
C PRO A 322 -21.32 -51.30 -62.12
N GLN A 323 -22.24 -50.42 -62.56
CA GLN A 323 -23.58 -50.25 -61.97
C GLN A 323 -24.65 -50.04 -63.06
N LEU A 324 -25.92 -50.30 -62.72
CA LEU A 324 -27.09 -50.11 -63.61
C LEU A 324 -26.93 -50.80 -64.97
N GLU A 325 -26.65 -52.11 -64.94
CA GLU A 325 -26.35 -52.95 -66.10
C GLU A 325 -25.17 -52.46 -66.96
N GLY A 326 -24.29 -51.64 -66.38
CA GLY A 326 -23.00 -51.27 -66.96
C GLY A 326 -22.18 -52.51 -67.34
N LYS A 327 -21.40 -52.40 -68.41
CA LYS A 327 -20.53 -53.49 -68.87
C LYS A 327 -19.41 -53.75 -67.87
N ASP A 328 -19.09 -55.03 -67.69
CA ASP A 328 -17.93 -55.46 -66.92
C ASP A 328 -16.61 -55.12 -67.63
N CYS A 329 -15.53 -55.00 -66.87
CA CYS A 329 -14.23 -54.56 -67.38
C CYS A 329 -13.62 -55.56 -68.37
N GLN A 330 -13.41 -55.16 -69.63
CA GLN A 330 -12.73 -56.04 -70.59
C GLN A 330 -11.20 -56.07 -70.41
N GLY A 331 -10.62 -57.25 -70.70
CA GLY A 331 -9.19 -57.55 -70.60
C GLY A 331 -8.82 -58.36 -69.36
N GLU A 332 -7.56 -58.83 -69.30
CA GLU A 332 -7.08 -59.63 -68.18
C GLU A 332 -6.90 -58.81 -66.89
N GLY A 333 -7.28 -59.40 -65.75
CA GLY A 333 -7.06 -58.85 -64.40
C GLY A 333 -5.67 -59.18 -63.81
N ARG A 334 -4.88 -60.03 -64.49
CA ARG A 334 -3.55 -60.49 -64.07
C ARG A 334 -2.58 -60.45 -65.25
N GLN A 335 -1.38 -59.94 -65.05
CA GLN A 335 -0.35 -59.83 -66.09
C GLN A 335 0.98 -60.42 -65.60
N THR A 336 1.69 -61.13 -66.47
CA THR A 336 2.98 -61.78 -66.19
C THR A 336 3.99 -61.44 -67.29
N GLU A 337 5.22 -61.09 -66.91
CA GLU A 337 6.32 -60.71 -67.81
C GLU A 337 7.64 -61.39 -67.40
N THR A 338 8.61 -61.52 -68.31
CA THR A 338 9.90 -62.19 -68.06
C THR A 338 10.97 -61.26 -67.49
N CYS A 339 11.79 -61.76 -66.57
CA CYS A 339 12.89 -61.05 -65.92
C CYS A 339 14.19 -61.87 -65.97
N THR A 340 15.35 -61.19 -66.05
CA THR A 340 16.66 -61.85 -66.17
C THR A 340 17.64 -61.31 -65.13
N LYS A 341 18.35 -62.21 -64.45
CA LYS A 341 19.38 -61.93 -63.44
C LYS A 341 20.74 -62.54 -63.81
N SER A 342 21.75 -62.23 -63.00
CA SER A 342 23.18 -62.45 -63.27
C SER A 342 23.62 -63.92 -63.40
N PRO A 343 24.84 -64.17 -63.94
CA PRO A 343 25.39 -65.52 -64.19
C PRO A 343 25.65 -66.38 -62.94
N CYS A 344 25.95 -67.66 -63.20
CA CYS A 344 26.09 -68.76 -62.24
C CYS A 344 27.57 -69.15 -61.94
N PRO A 345 27.86 -69.95 -60.88
CA PRO A 345 29.07 -69.76 -60.07
C PRO A 345 30.31 -70.70 -60.24
N ILE A 346 31.47 -70.26 -59.71
CA ILE A 346 32.81 -70.92 -59.68
C ILE A 346 33.45 -70.83 -58.27
N ASN A 347 33.94 -71.95 -57.71
CA ASN A 347 34.45 -72.08 -56.32
C ASN A 347 35.97 -71.76 -56.16
N GLY A 348 36.50 -71.65 -54.94
CA GLY A 348 37.93 -71.33 -54.67
C GLY A 348 38.60 -72.01 -53.45
N ASN A 349 39.93 -71.78 -53.26
CA ASN A 349 40.79 -72.40 -52.23
C ASN A 349 41.74 -71.41 -51.48
N TRP A 350 42.18 -71.82 -50.27
CA TRP A 350 42.90 -70.99 -49.29
C TRP A 350 44.39 -70.79 -49.58
N GLY A 351 44.85 -69.53 -49.51
CA GLY A 351 46.26 -69.17 -49.36
C GLY A 351 46.76 -69.18 -47.90
N PRO A 352 48.04 -68.78 -47.66
CA PRO A 352 48.68 -68.80 -46.34
C PRO A 352 48.18 -67.74 -45.35
N TRP A 353 48.47 -67.94 -44.07
CA TRP A 353 48.10 -67.07 -42.95
C TRP A 353 49.10 -65.92 -42.71
N SER A 354 48.58 -64.76 -42.27
CA SER A 354 49.36 -63.65 -41.72
C SER A 354 49.87 -63.91 -40.30
N LEU A 355 50.72 -62.99 -39.82
CA LEU A 355 50.96 -62.78 -38.38
C LEU A 355 49.69 -62.27 -37.68
N TRP A 356 49.69 -62.28 -36.35
CA TRP A 356 48.60 -61.73 -35.52
C TRP A 356 48.66 -60.20 -35.43
N ASP A 357 47.50 -59.56 -35.58
CA ASP A 357 47.27 -58.14 -35.29
C ASP A 357 47.41 -57.88 -33.77
N THR A 358 47.45 -56.60 -33.35
CA THR A 358 47.40 -56.23 -31.92
C THR A 358 46.02 -56.51 -31.30
N CYS A 359 45.98 -56.68 -29.97
CA CYS A 359 44.75 -56.98 -29.23
C CYS A 359 43.75 -55.82 -29.23
N SER A 360 42.47 -56.09 -29.51
CA SER A 360 41.43 -55.08 -29.70
C SER A 360 40.99 -54.32 -28.44
N ALA A 361 41.36 -54.80 -27.24
CA ALA A 361 41.04 -54.16 -25.97
C ALA A 361 42.17 -54.39 -24.95
N THR A 362 42.39 -53.43 -24.06
CA THR A 362 43.45 -53.45 -23.04
C THR A 362 43.07 -54.20 -21.77
N CYS A 363 41.77 -54.30 -21.46
CA CYS A 363 41.18 -55.12 -20.40
C CYS A 363 39.87 -55.77 -20.89
N GLY A 364 39.20 -56.53 -20.01
CA GLY A 364 37.84 -57.04 -20.20
C GLY A 364 37.72 -58.27 -21.11
N GLY A 365 38.83 -58.75 -21.67
CA GLY A 365 38.83 -59.71 -22.77
C GLY A 365 38.84 -59.01 -24.12
N GLY A 366 40.03 -58.80 -24.69
CA GLY A 366 40.21 -58.38 -26.07
C GLY A 366 40.32 -59.56 -27.03
N ALA A 367 40.25 -59.27 -28.32
CA ALA A 367 40.49 -60.24 -29.38
C ALA A 367 41.65 -59.77 -30.27
N GLN A 368 42.57 -60.67 -30.62
CA GLN A 368 43.54 -60.45 -31.69
C GLN A 368 43.25 -61.39 -32.84
N THR A 369 43.40 -60.90 -34.08
CA THR A 369 43.10 -61.64 -35.30
C THR A 369 44.33 -61.87 -36.16
N ARG A 370 44.35 -62.97 -36.92
CA ARG A 370 45.21 -63.13 -38.10
C ARG A 370 44.36 -63.60 -39.26
N LYS A 371 44.82 -63.35 -40.50
CA LYS A 371 43.99 -63.44 -41.70
C LYS A 371 44.69 -64.27 -42.77
N ARG A 372 43.94 -65.10 -43.49
CA ARG A 372 44.36 -65.73 -44.76
C ARG A 372 43.37 -65.35 -45.85
N LEU A 373 43.82 -65.38 -47.10
CA LEU A 373 43.00 -64.95 -48.24
C LEU A 373 42.55 -66.15 -49.08
N CYS A 374 41.32 -66.06 -49.60
CA CYS A 374 40.67 -67.10 -50.41
C CYS A 374 41.01 -66.86 -51.88
N ASN A 375 42.27 -67.10 -52.26
CA ASN A 375 42.83 -66.59 -53.52
C ASN A 375 43.58 -67.59 -54.39
N ASP A 376 43.65 -68.88 -54.03
CA ASP A 376 44.44 -69.88 -54.77
C ASP A 376 43.64 -71.16 -55.12
N PRO A 377 42.72 -71.12 -56.12
CA PRO A 377 42.27 -69.93 -56.85
C PRO A 377 41.14 -69.19 -56.12
N ALA A 378 40.88 -67.94 -56.50
CA ALA A 378 39.76 -67.15 -55.97
C ALA A 378 38.40 -67.58 -56.57
N PRO A 379 37.30 -67.62 -55.78
CA PRO A 379 35.96 -67.86 -56.30
C PRO A 379 35.49 -66.74 -57.25
N LYS A 380 34.64 -67.07 -58.23
CA LYS A 380 34.01 -66.09 -59.14
C LYS A 380 32.55 -66.44 -59.43
N TYR A 381 31.77 -65.43 -59.80
CA TYR A 381 30.33 -65.53 -60.10
C TYR A 381 29.49 -66.16 -58.96
N GLY A 382 30.00 -66.15 -57.72
CA GLY A 382 29.30 -66.56 -56.48
C GLY A 382 29.54 -68.00 -56.00
N GLY A 383 30.61 -68.67 -56.45
CA GLY A 383 30.82 -70.08 -56.08
C GLY A 383 31.39 -70.23 -54.69
N LYS A 384 31.37 -71.46 -54.18
CA LYS A 384 31.72 -71.78 -52.79
C LYS A 384 33.08 -71.19 -52.43
N GLU A 385 33.07 -70.33 -51.42
CA GLU A 385 34.28 -69.85 -50.79
C GLU A 385 35.03 -71.01 -50.12
N CYS A 386 36.31 -70.75 -49.89
CA CYS A 386 37.25 -71.62 -49.22
C CYS A 386 36.72 -72.02 -47.82
N GLN A 387 36.62 -73.32 -47.53
CA GLN A 387 35.93 -73.78 -46.31
C GLN A 387 36.86 -73.78 -45.07
N GLY A 388 36.29 -73.45 -43.90
CA GLY A 388 37.05 -73.18 -42.66
C GLY A 388 37.60 -71.75 -42.62
N ASP A 389 37.84 -71.19 -41.44
CA ASP A 389 37.85 -69.72 -41.25
C ASP A 389 38.91 -68.94 -42.05
N SER A 390 38.52 -67.77 -42.55
CA SER A 390 39.40 -66.76 -43.18
C SER A 390 40.20 -65.95 -42.16
N LYS A 391 39.67 -65.86 -40.94
CA LYS A 391 40.19 -65.05 -39.84
C LYS A 391 40.24 -65.91 -38.59
N ALA A 392 41.44 -66.29 -38.15
CA ALA A 392 41.61 -66.90 -36.85
C ALA A 392 41.56 -65.78 -35.80
N THR A 393 40.82 -66.01 -34.72
CA THR A 393 40.66 -65.06 -33.62
C THR A 393 41.04 -65.77 -32.33
N GLN A 394 41.86 -65.14 -31.48
CA GLN A 394 42.12 -65.64 -30.13
C GLN A 394 41.89 -64.55 -29.08
N GLN A 395 41.38 -64.97 -27.92
CA GLN A 395 41.21 -64.08 -26.77
C GLN A 395 42.57 -63.69 -26.20
N CYS A 396 42.73 -62.40 -25.93
CA CYS A 396 43.87 -61.78 -25.26
C CYS A 396 43.35 -60.90 -24.11
N ASN A 397 44.22 -60.48 -23.19
CA ASN A 397 43.88 -59.54 -22.10
C ASN A 397 42.61 -59.92 -21.30
N LYS A 398 42.53 -61.18 -20.83
CA LYS A 398 41.37 -61.77 -20.12
C LYS A 398 41.10 -61.21 -18.70
N ASN A 399 41.89 -60.25 -18.24
CA ASN A 399 41.69 -59.63 -16.92
C ASN A 399 40.47 -58.70 -17.01
N ALA A 400 39.57 -58.71 -16.02
CA ALA A 400 38.38 -57.86 -16.05
C ALA A 400 38.72 -56.36 -16.18
N CYS A 401 37.85 -55.59 -16.84
CA CYS A 401 37.92 -54.13 -16.78
C CYS A 401 37.36 -53.63 -15.43
N PRO A 402 37.80 -52.44 -14.96
CA PRO A 402 37.22 -51.80 -13.79
C PRO A 402 35.72 -51.53 -13.98
N ILE A 403 34.93 -51.74 -12.92
CA ILE A 403 33.51 -51.38 -12.87
C ILE A 403 33.43 -49.94 -12.36
N ASP A 404 32.63 -49.09 -13.01
CA ASP A 404 32.35 -47.75 -12.48
C ASP A 404 31.22 -47.81 -11.45
N GLY A 405 31.58 -47.78 -10.17
CA GLY A 405 30.65 -47.89 -9.05
C GLY A 405 29.61 -46.75 -8.93
N CYS A 406 29.78 -45.64 -9.66
CA CYS A 406 28.84 -44.52 -9.60
C CYS A 406 27.63 -44.65 -10.54
N LEU A 407 27.64 -45.62 -11.48
CA LEU A 407 26.55 -45.80 -12.46
C LEU A 407 25.19 -46.15 -11.82
N SER A 408 25.17 -46.64 -10.59
CA SER A 408 23.94 -46.91 -9.82
C SER A 408 23.33 -45.68 -9.13
N ASN A 409 23.92 -44.49 -9.28
CA ASN A 409 23.60 -43.27 -8.50
C ASN A 409 23.53 -43.52 -6.97
N PRO A 410 24.58 -44.08 -6.33
CA PRO A 410 24.51 -44.52 -4.94
C PRO A 410 24.68 -43.39 -3.90
N CYS A 411 24.64 -42.13 -4.34
CA CYS A 411 24.86 -40.94 -3.52
C CYS A 411 23.64 -40.00 -3.62
N PHE A 412 23.43 -39.17 -2.61
CA PHE A 412 22.28 -38.27 -2.53
C PHE A 412 22.20 -37.31 -3.74
N PRO A 413 21.00 -36.96 -4.24
CA PRO A 413 20.85 -36.08 -5.41
C PRO A 413 21.67 -34.79 -5.32
N GLY A 414 22.43 -34.49 -6.38
CA GLY A 414 23.32 -33.33 -6.45
C GLY A 414 24.71 -33.52 -5.84
N THR A 415 24.96 -34.58 -5.05
CA THR A 415 26.29 -34.87 -4.52
C THR A 415 27.23 -35.47 -5.57
N LYS A 416 28.54 -35.22 -5.42
CA LYS A 416 29.56 -35.70 -6.35
C LYS A 416 30.00 -37.14 -6.02
N CYS A 417 29.35 -38.14 -6.62
CA CYS A 417 29.88 -39.50 -6.61
C CYS A 417 31.26 -39.56 -7.30
N THR A 418 32.20 -40.31 -6.71
CA THR A 418 33.52 -40.61 -7.27
C THR A 418 33.77 -42.11 -7.17
N SER A 419 33.94 -42.78 -8.31
CA SER A 419 34.21 -44.21 -8.41
C SER A 419 35.70 -44.52 -8.43
N PHE A 420 36.04 -45.76 -8.09
CA PHE A 420 37.42 -46.26 -8.06
C PHE A 420 37.59 -47.49 -8.96
N PRO A 421 38.82 -47.80 -9.44
CA PRO A 421 39.06 -48.89 -10.38
C PRO A 421 38.80 -50.32 -9.85
N ASP A 422 38.50 -50.47 -8.56
CA ASP A 422 38.13 -51.75 -7.93
C ASP A 422 36.61 -52.01 -7.91
N GLY A 423 35.79 -51.07 -8.42
CA GLY A 423 34.33 -51.14 -8.36
C GLY A 423 33.71 -50.45 -7.15
N THR A 424 34.51 -49.96 -6.20
CA THR A 424 34.02 -49.16 -5.09
C THR A 424 33.72 -47.72 -5.53
N TRP A 425 32.98 -47.01 -4.69
CA TRP A 425 32.59 -45.62 -4.90
C TRP A 425 32.56 -44.89 -3.56
N ARG A 426 32.64 -43.57 -3.61
CA ARG A 426 32.46 -42.67 -2.48
C ARG A 426 31.61 -41.47 -2.90
N CYS A 427 30.88 -40.91 -1.95
CA CYS A 427 30.19 -39.65 -2.15
C CYS A 427 31.11 -38.47 -1.82
N GLY A 428 30.74 -37.29 -2.33
CA GLY A 428 31.26 -36.00 -1.90
C GLY A 428 30.53 -35.51 -0.66
N LYS A 429 30.71 -34.23 -0.32
CA LYS A 429 29.81 -33.56 0.63
C LYS A 429 28.38 -33.52 0.09
N CYS A 430 27.42 -33.39 0.99
CA CYS A 430 26.04 -33.02 0.70
C CYS A 430 25.95 -31.65 -0.03
N PRO A 431 24.83 -31.34 -0.72
CA PRO A 431 24.61 -30.01 -1.33
C PRO A 431 24.45 -28.94 -0.24
N SER A 432 24.59 -27.65 -0.58
CA SER A 432 24.81 -26.57 0.40
C SER A 432 23.77 -26.40 1.52
N ALA A 433 22.53 -26.86 1.32
CA ALA A 433 21.44 -26.81 2.31
C ALA A 433 21.19 -28.16 3.04
N TYR A 434 22.05 -29.16 2.85
CA TYR A 434 21.92 -30.46 3.52
C TYR A 434 23.22 -30.88 4.22
N SER A 435 23.10 -31.54 5.36
CA SER A 435 24.21 -32.11 6.13
C SER A 435 24.17 -33.64 6.11
N GLY A 436 25.32 -34.31 6.25
CA GLY A 436 25.39 -35.78 6.23
C GLY A 436 26.66 -36.36 5.61
N ASP A 437 26.62 -37.66 5.28
CA ASP A 437 27.76 -38.43 4.76
C ASP A 437 27.86 -38.45 3.22
N GLY A 438 26.89 -37.83 2.53
CA GLY A 438 26.78 -37.80 1.08
C GLY A 438 26.04 -38.99 0.45
N ILE A 439 25.80 -40.06 1.21
CA ILE A 439 24.86 -41.15 0.87
C ILE A 439 23.48 -40.76 1.40
N LYS A 440 23.44 -40.38 2.68
CA LYS A 440 22.33 -39.68 3.31
C LYS A 440 22.71 -38.23 3.51
N CYS A 441 21.76 -37.36 3.15
CA CYS A 441 21.82 -35.94 3.43
C CYS A 441 20.45 -35.55 3.98
N GLU A 442 20.45 -34.85 5.11
CA GLU A 442 19.28 -34.36 5.83
C GLU A 442 19.31 -32.83 5.78
N ASP A 443 18.14 -32.18 5.70
CA ASP A 443 18.00 -30.73 5.54
C ASP A 443 18.62 -29.97 6.72
N ILE A 444 19.29 -28.85 6.46
CA ILE A 444 19.89 -28.02 7.50
C ILE A 444 18.86 -26.99 7.96
N ASP A 445 18.52 -27.02 9.25
CA ASP A 445 17.71 -25.98 9.87
C ASP A 445 18.50 -24.68 10.02
N GLU A 446 18.56 -23.91 8.93
CA GLU A 446 19.35 -22.69 8.82
C GLU A 446 18.83 -21.58 9.76
N CYS A 447 17.55 -21.64 10.13
CA CYS A 447 16.93 -20.79 11.16
C CYS A 447 17.41 -21.11 12.59
N LYS A 448 17.91 -22.33 12.86
CA LYS A 448 18.55 -22.70 14.13
C LYS A 448 20.06 -22.50 14.10
N GLU A 449 20.71 -22.81 12.98
CA GLU A 449 22.18 -22.67 12.83
C GLU A 449 22.61 -21.20 12.67
N VAL A 450 21.74 -20.32 12.16
CA VAL A 450 21.97 -18.86 12.07
C VAL A 450 20.78 -18.11 12.70
N PRO A 451 20.72 -17.98 14.03
CA PRO A 451 19.59 -17.37 14.74
C PRO A 451 19.48 -15.84 14.57
N ASP A 452 20.40 -15.22 13.82
CA ASP A 452 20.36 -13.81 13.41
C ASP A 452 20.29 -13.65 11.87
N ALA A 453 19.79 -14.66 11.16
CA ALA A 453 19.49 -14.60 9.73
C ALA A 453 18.26 -13.73 9.42
N CYS A 454 17.22 -13.81 10.25
CA CYS A 454 15.98 -13.05 10.09
C CYS A 454 15.74 -12.13 11.29
N PHE A 455 14.83 -11.17 11.12
CA PHE A 455 14.54 -10.19 12.16
C PHE A 455 13.83 -10.87 13.35
N VAL A 456 14.23 -10.47 14.56
CA VAL A 456 13.58 -10.90 15.81
C VAL A 456 12.73 -9.71 16.29
N PHE A 457 11.44 -9.93 16.45
CA PHE A 457 10.48 -8.93 16.96
C PHE A 457 9.76 -9.52 18.17
N ASN A 458 9.71 -8.78 19.27
CA ASN A 458 9.13 -9.19 20.56
C ASN A 458 9.52 -10.63 20.97
N GLY A 459 10.81 -10.96 20.84
CA GLY A 459 11.39 -12.27 21.14
C GLY A 459 11.15 -13.37 20.08
N VAL A 460 10.29 -13.16 19.08
CA VAL A 460 9.96 -14.12 18.04
C VAL A 460 10.94 -14.01 16.86
N HIS A 461 11.71 -15.07 16.58
CA HIS A 461 12.58 -15.15 15.40
C HIS A 461 11.74 -15.45 14.14
N ARG A 462 11.64 -14.48 13.23
CA ARG A 462 10.74 -14.52 12.06
C ARG A 462 11.34 -15.28 10.86
N CYS A 463 11.83 -16.50 11.09
CA CYS A 463 12.51 -17.37 10.11
C CYS A 463 11.75 -18.69 9.89
N GLU A 464 11.51 -19.04 8.63
CA GLU A 464 10.93 -20.32 8.20
C GLU A 464 11.99 -21.20 7.52
N ASN A 465 12.17 -22.42 8.03
CA ASN A 465 13.04 -23.42 7.40
C ASN A 465 12.28 -24.24 6.35
N THR A 466 12.93 -24.60 5.24
CA THR A 466 12.28 -25.24 4.08
C THR A 466 13.19 -26.28 3.42
N ASP A 467 12.64 -27.35 2.84
CA ASP A 467 13.45 -28.32 2.07
C ASP A 467 13.51 -27.90 0.58
N PRO A 468 14.62 -27.34 0.06
CA PRO A 468 15.85 -26.89 0.74
C PRO A 468 16.02 -25.35 0.80
N GLY A 469 16.48 -24.88 1.96
CA GLY A 469 16.87 -23.50 2.27
C GLY A 469 16.03 -22.83 3.36
N TYR A 470 16.24 -21.53 3.59
CA TYR A 470 15.43 -20.73 4.52
C TYR A 470 14.73 -19.58 3.80
N ASN A 471 13.67 -19.09 4.43
CA ASN A 471 12.91 -17.91 4.06
C ASN A 471 12.68 -17.05 5.32
N CYS A 472 13.06 -15.78 5.30
CA CYS A 472 12.58 -14.84 6.31
C CYS A 472 11.13 -14.46 5.99
N LEU A 473 10.32 -14.27 7.03
CA LEU A 473 9.04 -13.58 6.87
C LEU A 473 9.27 -12.11 6.47
N PRO A 474 8.25 -11.40 5.93
CA PRO A 474 8.33 -9.94 5.82
C PRO A 474 8.57 -9.31 7.20
N CYS A 475 9.15 -8.10 7.19
CA CYS A 475 9.19 -7.25 8.38
C CYS A 475 7.77 -7.07 8.95
N PRO A 476 7.63 -6.92 10.28
CA PRO A 476 6.34 -6.63 10.92
C PRO A 476 5.74 -5.29 10.43
N ALA A 477 4.48 -5.02 10.80
CA ALA A 477 3.87 -3.72 10.59
C ALA A 477 4.71 -2.60 11.23
N ARG A 478 4.54 -1.35 10.77
CA ARG A 478 5.38 -0.18 11.12
C ARG A 478 6.89 -0.31 10.78
N TYR A 479 7.39 -1.45 10.30
CA TYR A 479 8.78 -1.65 9.82
C TYR A 479 8.88 -1.85 8.30
N SER A 480 10.09 -1.65 7.76
CA SER A 480 10.44 -1.82 6.35
C SER A 480 11.84 -2.43 6.18
N GLY A 481 12.05 -3.24 5.14
CA GLY A 481 13.34 -3.89 4.92
C GLY A 481 13.32 -4.93 3.80
N PRO A 482 14.47 -5.54 3.45
CA PRO A 482 14.51 -6.70 2.57
C PRO A 482 13.86 -7.92 3.25
N GLN A 483 13.44 -8.88 2.42
CA GLN A 483 13.03 -10.22 2.86
C GLN A 483 14.04 -11.24 2.29
N PRO A 484 15.06 -11.64 3.09
CA PRO A 484 16.04 -12.61 2.63
C PRO A 484 15.47 -14.02 2.45
N PHE A 485 16.00 -14.70 1.45
CA PHE A 485 15.92 -16.15 1.28
C PHE A 485 17.25 -16.66 0.75
N GLY A 486 17.55 -17.93 1.00
CA GLY A 486 18.82 -18.53 0.59
C GLY A 486 18.87 -20.03 0.77
N ARG A 487 20.03 -20.60 0.46
CA ARG A 487 20.32 -22.04 0.64
C ARG A 487 21.69 -22.26 1.24
N GLY A 488 21.73 -22.86 2.41
CA GLY A 488 22.94 -23.12 3.17
C GLY A 488 23.26 -22.01 4.16
N VAL A 489 23.85 -22.41 5.28
CA VAL A 489 24.38 -21.56 6.37
C VAL A 489 25.26 -20.41 5.83
N GLU A 490 25.99 -20.62 4.73
CA GLU A 490 26.81 -19.58 4.09
C GLU A 490 25.95 -18.44 3.50
N GLU A 491 24.79 -18.72 2.92
CA GLU A 491 23.86 -17.68 2.43
C GLU A 491 23.05 -17.05 3.56
N ALA A 492 22.68 -17.82 4.59
CA ALA A 492 22.03 -17.30 5.81
C ALA A 492 22.93 -16.30 6.56
N THR A 493 24.20 -16.65 6.75
CA THR A 493 25.19 -15.77 7.41
C THR A 493 25.46 -14.48 6.61
N ALA A 494 25.34 -14.54 5.28
CA ALA A 494 25.69 -13.43 4.39
C ALA A 494 24.51 -12.50 4.00
N ARG A 495 23.25 -12.95 4.16
CA ARG A 495 22.04 -12.17 3.79
C ARG A 495 21.11 -11.97 4.98
N LYS A 496 21.61 -11.37 6.05
CA LYS A 496 20.80 -11.08 7.24
C LYS A 496 19.69 -10.06 6.96
N GLN A 497 18.53 -10.28 7.55
CA GLN A 497 17.41 -9.34 7.48
C GLN A 497 17.69 -8.12 8.36
N VAL A 498 17.39 -6.93 7.85
CA VAL A 498 17.46 -5.68 8.60
C VAL A 498 16.13 -4.97 8.39
N CYS A 499 15.27 -4.99 9.41
CA CYS A 499 14.03 -4.21 9.42
C CYS A 499 14.29 -2.89 10.14
N THR A 500 14.08 -1.78 9.44
CA THR A 500 14.15 -0.42 9.97
C THR A 500 12.74 0.15 10.13
N PRO A 501 12.46 0.97 11.16
CA PRO A 501 11.19 1.69 11.27
C PRO A 501 10.82 2.38 9.96
N ARG A 502 9.56 2.26 9.53
CA ARG A 502 9.05 2.90 8.33
C ARG A 502 8.78 4.38 8.64
N ASN A 503 9.22 5.28 7.78
CA ASN A 503 8.92 6.71 7.90
C ASN A 503 8.50 7.26 6.51
N PRO A 504 7.19 7.38 6.24
CA PRO A 504 6.67 7.82 4.94
C PRO A 504 7.20 9.19 4.48
N CYS A 505 7.54 10.07 5.43
CA CYS A 505 8.09 11.40 5.16
C CYS A 505 9.57 11.38 4.75
N LEU A 506 10.35 10.40 5.21
CA LEU A 506 11.77 10.24 4.86
C LEU A 506 12.00 9.30 3.67
N ASP A 507 11.17 8.27 3.49
CA ASP A 507 11.26 7.36 2.35
C ASP A 507 10.54 7.87 1.08
N GLY A 508 9.69 8.89 1.22
CA GLY A 508 8.93 9.50 0.12
C GLY A 508 7.75 8.65 -0.35
N SER A 509 7.22 7.76 0.49
CA SER A 509 6.00 6.98 0.24
C SER A 509 4.70 7.67 0.70
N HIS A 510 4.80 8.88 1.26
CA HIS A 510 3.63 9.72 1.55
C HIS A 510 2.95 10.24 0.27
N ASP A 511 1.68 10.63 0.40
CA ASP A 511 0.81 11.15 -0.67
C ASP A 511 0.43 12.64 -0.49
N CYS A 512 0.91 13.29 0.58
CA CYS A 512 0.71 14.73 0.84
C CYS A 512 0.96 15.63 -0.38
N ASN A 513 0.24 16.74 -0.46
CA ASN A 513 0.33 17.71 -1.55
C ASN A 513 1.77 18.24 -1.76
N LYS A 514 2.11 18.62 -2.99
CA LYS A 514 3.33 19.41 -3.31
C LYS A 514 3.50 20.65 -2.40
N ASN A 515 2.37 21.24 -1.99
CA ASN A 515 2.29 22.44 -1.16
C ASN A 515 2.12 22.11 0.34
N ALA A 516 2.20 20.84 0.75
CA ALA A 516 2.10 20.38 2.13
C ALA A 516 3.43 19.87 2.71
N ARG A 517 3.55 19.87 4.04
CA ARG A 517 4.58 19.17 4.82
C ARG A 517 4.04 17.78 5.19
N CYS A 518 4.90 16.77 5.11
CA CYS A 518 4.63 15.46 5.70
C CYS A 518 5.16 15.49 7.13
N ASN A 519 4.27 15.29 8.11
CA ASN A 519 4.60 15.29 9.53
C ASN A 519 4.54 13.85 10.03
N TYR A 520 5.70 13.28 10.36
CA TYR A 520 5.78 11.97 10.99
C TYR A 520 5.40 12.12 12.47
N LEU A 521 4.29 11.51 12.88
CA LEU A 521 3.77 11.61 14.24
C LEU A 521 4.54 10.66 15.18
N GLY A 522 4.73 9.41 14.75
CA GLY A 522 5.49 8.43 15.52
C GLY A 522 5.67 7.12 14.77
N GLN A 523 6.35 6.15 15.40
CA GLN A 523 6.30 4.78 14.89
C GLN A 523 4.93 4.16 15.19
N PHE A 524 4.46 4.31 16.44
CA PHE A 524 3.25 3.66 16.97
C PHE A 524 1.98 4.53 16.88
N ALA A 525 2.11 5.82 16.58
CA ALA A 525 0.98 6.68 16.25
C ALA A 525 0.16 6.12 15.07
N ASP A 526 -1.16 6.20 15.10
CA ASP A 526 -2.03 5.81 13.98
C ASP A 526 -2.89 7.00 13.51
N PRO A 527 -2.65 7.57 12.32
CA PRO A 527 -1.65 7.16 11.33
C PRO A 527 -0.22 7.59 11.69
N MET A 528 0.78 6.83 11.21
CA MET A 528 2.22 7.15 11.40
C MET A 528 2.64 8.55 10.91
N TYR A 529 1.83 9.21 10.08
CA TYR A 529 2.06 10.57 9.59
C TYR A 529 0.75 11.28 9.25
N ARG A 530 0.74 12.62 9.37
CA ARG A 530 -0.30 13.49 8.82
C ARG A 530 0.28 14.48 7.79
N CYS A 531 -0.59 15.04 6.96
CA CYS A 531 -0.25 16.02 5.94
C CYS A 531 -0.78 17.40 6.36
N GLU A 532 0.06 18.43 6.35
CA GLU A 532 -0.33 19.81 6.72
C GLU A 532 0.06 20.77 5.60
N CYS A 533 -0.81 21.69 5.17
CA CYS A 533 -0.44 22.66 4.16
C CYS A 533 0.68 23.61 4.65
N LYS A 534 1.60 23.98 3.77
CA LYS A 534 2.72 24.90 4.11
C LYS A 534 2.17 26.33 4.24
N PRO A 535 2.73 27.20 5.10
CA PRO A 535 2.29 28.59 5.22
C PRO A 535 2.19 29.31 3.87
N GLY A 536 1.07 30.01 3.66
CA GLY A 536 0.62 30.56 2.36
C GLY A 536 -0.28 29.59 1.58
N TYR A 537 -0.73 28.51 2.22
CA TYR A 537 -1.64 27.54 1.67
C TYR A 537 -2.48 26.88 2.78
N ALA A 538 -3.77 26.73 2.53
CA ALA A 538 -4.76 26.10 3.40
C ALA A 538 -5.42 24.89 2.73
N GLY A 539 -5.95 23.96 3.52
CA GLY A 539 -6.56 22.71 3.05
C GLY A 539 -6.20 21.49 3.90
N ASN A 540 -6.73 20.32 3.53
CA ASN A 540 -6.56 19.07 4.27
C ASN A 540 -5.19 18.38 4.07
N GLY A 541 -4.14 19.11 3.66
CA GLY A 541 -2.79 18.58 3.44
C GLY A 541 -2.60 17.68 2.21
N HIS A 542 -3.63 16.97 1.74
CA HIS A 542 -3.63 16.24 0.46
C HIS A 542 -4.06 17.18 -0.69
N ILE A 543 -4.99 18.09 -0.41
CA ILE A 543 -5.38 19.22 -1.25
C ILE A 543 -5.04 20.51 -0.50
N CYS A 544 -4.34 21.44 -1.16
CA CYS A 544 -3.99 22.75 -0.61
C CYS A 544 -4.25 23.85 -1.65
N GLY A 545 -5.06 24.85 -1.30
CA GLY A 545 -5.29 26.09 -2.05
C GLY A 545 -4.42 27.24 -1.53
N GLU A 546 -4.41 28.38 -2.22
CA GLU A 546 -3.72 29.60 -1.74
C GLU A 546 -4.48 30.22 -0.57
N ASP A 547 -3.72 30.68 0.43
CA ASP A 547 -4.15 31.35 1.66
C ASP A 547 -3.21 32.57 1.83
N THR A 548 -3.77 33.75 2.15
CA THR A 548 -3.09 35.05 1.94
C THR A 548 -2.67 35.71 3.25
N ASP A 549 -3.47 35.48 4.28
CA ASP A 549 -3.50 36.04 5.64
C ASP A 549 -2.91 35.04 6.65
N LEU A 550 -2.72 33.78 6.25
CA LEU A 550 -2.07 32.71 7.00
C LEU A 550 -2.90 32.17 8.18
N ASP A 551 -4.22 32.41 8.18
CA ASP A 551 -5.11 32.04 9.28
C ASP A 551 -5.52 30.56 9.25
N GLY A 552 -5.49 29.94 8.06
CA GLY A 552 -5.82 28.54 7.84
C GLY A 552 -6.97 28.32 6.85
N TRP A 553 -7.58 29.35 6.26
CA TRP A 553 -8.68 29.18 5.30
C TRP A 553 -8.29 29.65 3.89
N PRO A 554 -8.67 28.88 2.84
CA PRO A 554 -8.24 29.18 1.48
C PRO A 554 -9.10 30.28 0.84
N ASN A 555 -8.46 31.09 -0.01
CA ASN A 555 -9.08 32.16 -0.80
C ASN A 555 -10.31 31.73 -1.64
N GLN A 556 -10.51 30.43 -1.86
CA GLN A 556 -11.51 29.80 -2.73
C GLN A 556 -11.87 28.40 -2.21
N ASP A 557 -13.11 27.94 -2.43
CA ASP A 557 -13.53 26.58 -2.10
C ASP A 557 -12.66 25.50 -2.77
N LEU A 558 -12.29 24.47 -2.00
CA LEU A 558 -11.42 23.39 -2.44
C LEU A 558 -12.19 22.08 -2.62
N VAL A 559 -11.69 21.21 -3.50
CA VAL A 559 -12.34 19.94 -3.85
C VAL A 559 -12.14 18.81 -2.81
N CYS A 560 -11.77 19.13 -1.57
CA CYS A 560 -11.59 18.17 -0.47
C CYS A 560 -12.90 17.77 0.24
N VAL A 561 -14.06 18.05 -0.35
CA VAL A 561 -15.37 17.99 0.34
C VAL A 561 -16.16 16.73 -0.01
N GLU A 562 -16.25 15.83 0.97
CA GLU A 562 -17.57 15.36 1.46
C GLU A 562 -17.61 15.43 3.00
N ASN A 563 -16.53 15.03 3.70
CA ASN A 563 -16.45 14.99 5.17
C ASN A 563 -15.34 15.85 5.81
N ALA A 564 -14.65 16.72 5.07
CA ALA A 564 -13.61 17.59 5.67
C ALA A 564 -14.25 18.71 6.51
N THR A 565 -13.94 18.76 7.80
CA THR A 565 -14.54 19.69 8.78
C THR A 565 -14.00 21.12 8.69
N TYR A 566 -12.69 21.30 8.41
CA TYR A 566 -12.02 22.60 8.42
C TYR A 566 -11.19 22.85 7.15
N HIS A 567 -10.77 24.11 6.93
CA HIS A 567 -9.74 24.55 5.98
C HIS A 567 -10.00 24.27 4.48
N CYS A 568 -11.17 23.77 4.07
CA CYS A 568 -11.52 23.45 2.68
C CYS A 568 -12.59 24.37 2.05
N LYS A 569 -13.12 25.35 2.80
CA LYS A 569 -14.10 26.34 2.34
C LYS A 569 -13.45 27.65 1.96
N LYS A 570 -14.08 28.41 1.05
CA LYS A 570 -13.71 29.80 0.81
C LYS A 570 -13.81 30.59 2.13
N ASP A 571 -12.69 31.15 2.55
CA ASP A 571 -12.59 32.16 3.62
C ASP A 571 -13.50 33.38 3.38
N ASN A 572 -14.15 33.90 4.43
CA ASN A 572 -15.04 35.06 4.37
C ASN A 572 -14.33 36.44 4.47
N CYS A 573 -13.08 36.53 4.97
CA CYS A 573 -12.31 37.79 5.04
C CYS A 573 -10.88 37.75 4.39
N PRO A 574 -10.70 37.52 3.06
CA PRO A 574 -9.40 37.16 2.43
C PRO A 574 -8.27 38.17 2.32
N ASN A 575 -8.19 39.16 3.23
CA ASN A 575 -6.99 39.97 3.48
C ASN A 575 -6.78 40.28 5.00
N LEU A 576 -7.50 39.63 5.91
CA LEU A 576 -7.52 39.89 7.35
C LEU A 576 -7.77 38.59 8.13
N PRO A 577 -6.81 38.07 8.92
CA PRO A 577 -6.98 36.81 9.65
C PRO A 577 -8.21 36.81 10.55
N ASN A 578 -9.07 35.80 10.39
CA ASN A 578 -10.23 35.54 11.25
C ASN A 578 -10.50 34.04 11.35
N SER A 579 -9.52 33.30 11.86
CA SER A 579 -9.38 31.84 11.71
C SER A 579 -10.54 30.97 12.21
N GLY A 580 -11.49 31.51 12.98
CA GLY A 580 -12.73 30.83 13.38
C GLY A 580 -13.85 30.93 12.33
N GLN A 581 -13.69 31.81 11.33
CA GLN A 581 -14.66 32.20 10.32
C GLN A 581 -16.04 32.57 10.89
N GLU A 582 -16.04 33.28 12.03
CA GLU A 582 -17.25 33.86 12.58
C GLU A 582 -17.95 34.73 11.52
N ASP A 583 -19.26 34.53 11.42
CA ASP A 583 -20.21 35.03 10.41
C ASP A 583 -21.58 34.95 11.11
N TYR A 584 -21.99 36.00 11.81
CA TYR A 584 -23.13 35.93 12.71
C TYR A 584 -24.46 35.85 11.94
N ASP A 585 -24.66 36.74 10.97
CA ASP A 585 -25.91 36.89 10.21
C ASP A 585 -26.06 35.93 9.01
N LYS A 586 -24.95 35.39 8.48
CA LYS A 586 -24.84 34.50 7.30
C LYS A 586 -25.11 35.16 5.94
N ASP A 587 -24.68 36.41 5.77
CA ASP A 587 -24.43 37.06 4.46
C ASP A 587 -23.29 36.38 3.68
N GLY A 588 -22.20 36.02 4.38
CA GLY A 588 -21.00 35.39 3.80
C GLY A 588 -19.77 36.31 3.66
N VAL A 589 -19.85 37.53 4.20
CA VAL A 589 -18.73 38.25 4.85
C VAL A 589 -18.52 37.64 6.26
N GLY A 590 -17.54 38.08 7.04
CA GLY A 590 -17.33 37.61 8.42
C GLY A 590 -17.09 38.74 9.40
N ASP A 591 -17.36 38.49 10.68
CA ASP A 591 -17.35 39.41 11.83
C ASP A 591 -15.98 40.10 12.11
N ALA A 592 -14.97 39.86 11.27
CA ALA A 592 -13.70 40.57 11.29
C ALA A 592 -13.61 41.69 10.26
N CYS A 593 -14.39 41.61 9.17
CA CYS A 593 -14.29 42.48 8.01
C CYS A 593 -15.62 43.05 7.50
N ASP A 594 -16.75 42.76 8.15
CA ASP A 594 -17.97 43.53 7.94
C ASP A 594 -17.96 44.87 8.72
N ASN A 595 -19.12 45.52 8.78
CA ASN A 595 -19.37 46.87 9.26
C ASN A 595 -20.79 47.02 9.86
N ASP A 596 -21.52 45.91 10.05
CA ASP A 596 -22.95 45.78 10.41
C ASP A 596 -23.19 44.29 10.75
N ASP A 597 -22.43 43.73 11.71
CA ASP A 597 -22.23 42.27 11.94
C ASP A 597 -23.52 41.43 12.14
N ASP A 598 -24.66 42.06 12.46
CA ASP A 598 -25.97 41.43 12.60
C ASP A 598 -27.05 41.90 11.60
N ASN A 599 -26.66 42.73 10.63
CA ASN A 599 -27.50 43.40 9.62
C ASN A 599 -28.69 44.22 10.21
N ASP A 600 -28.49 44.86 11.37
CA ASP A 600 -29.38 45.85 11.97
C ASP A 600 -29.67 47.04 11.03
N GLY A 601 -28.62 47.53 10.34
CA GLY A 601 -28.60 48.81 9.65
C GLY A 601 -27.98 49.95 10.47
N ILE A 602 -27.32 49.62 11.58
CA ILE A 602 -26.38 50.46 12.32
C ILE A 602 -24.97 50.03 11.89
N ALA A 603 -23.89 50.47 12.54
CA ALA A 603 -22.58 49.86 12.33
C ALA A 603 -21.94 49.68 13.70
N ASP A 604 -21.17 48.61 13.84
CA ASP A 604 -20.47 48.17 15.05
C ASP A 604 -19.69 49.32 15.73
N ASP A 605 -19.15 50.27 14.95
CA ASP A 605 -18.48 51.49 15.46
C ASP A 605 -19.36 52.41 16.34
N ARG A 606 -20.67 52.16 16.34
CA ARG A 606 -21.74 52.92 17.01
C ARG A 606 -22.90 52.03 17.48
N ASP A 607 -22.70 50.71 17.53
CA ASP A 607 -23.72 49.76 17.99
C ASP A 607 -23.43 49.30 19.42
N ASN A 608 -24.44 49.30 20.29
CA ASN A 608 -24.33 48.78 21.66
C ASN A 608 -24.66 47.29 21.80
N CYS A 609 -25.03 46.59 20.72
CA CYS A 609 -25.05 45.13 20.60
C CYS A 609 -24.66 44.68 19.16
N PRO A 610 -23.40 44.81 18.72
CA PRO A 610 -22.97 44.46 17.36
C PRO A 610 -23.41 43.08 16.85
N PHE A 611 -23.58 42.11 17.76
CA PHE A 611 -23.96 40.73 17.44
C PHE A 611 -25.44 40.39 17.77
N VAL A 612 -26.36 41.34 18.06
CA VAL A 612 -27.74 41.00 18.55
C VAL A 612 -28.86 41.98 18.11
N TYR A 613 -29.13 42.05 16.80
CA TYR A 613 -30.14 42.85 16.08
C TYR A 613 -31.04 43.71 16.97
N ASN A 614 -30.73 44.99 17.16
CA ASN A 614 -31.36 45.84 18.17
C ASN A 614 -31.77 47.27 17.70
N PRO A 615 -32.48 47.54 16.55
CA PRO A 615 -32.41 48.81 15.79
C PRO A 615 -33.02 50.09 16.43
N ARG A 616 -33.20 50.07 17.74
CA ARG A 616 -33.60 51.17 18.62
C ARG A 616 -32.50 51.61 19.57
N GLN A 617 -31.41 50.85 19.71
CA GLN A 617 -30.29 51.13 20.62
C GLN A 617 -30.81 51.49 22.01
N TYR A 618 -31.49 50.52 22.63
CA TYR A 618 -31.95 50.67 24.00
C TYR A 618 -30.84 50.21 24.94
N ASP A 619 -30.64 51.05 25.95
CA ASP A 619 -29.65 50.96 27.01
C ASP A 619 -30.36 51.62 28.22
N TYR A 620 -30.42 50.91 29.35
CA TYR A 620 -31.20 51.32 30.51
C TYR A 620 -30.37 52.12 31.53
N ASP A 621 -29.15 51.69 31.85
CA ASP A 621 -28.32 52.22 32.94
C ASP A 621 -27.07 53.01 32.49
N ARG A 622 -26.63 52.81 31.25
CA ARG A 622 -25.56 53.50 30.50
C ARG A 622 -24.14 53.06 30.83
N ASP A 623 -23.89 51.78 30.59
CA ASP A 623 -22.57 51.15 30.54
C ASP A 623 -22.00 51.02 29.10
N ASP A 624 -22.76 51.51 28.11
CA ASP A 624 -22.54 51.43 26.66
C ASP A 624 -22.79 50.04 26.02
N ILE A 625 -23.39 49.08 26.74
CA ILE A 625 -24.00 47.83 26.24
C ILE A 625 -25.52 48.04 26.06
N GLY A 626 -26.22 47.18 25.31
CA GLY A 626 -27.66 47.32 25.04
C GLY A 626 -28.57 46.24 25.62
N ASP A 627 -29.82 46.62 25.93
CA ASP A 627 -30.97 45.84 26.48
C ASP A 627 -31.21 44.43 25.88
N ARG A 628 -30.51 44.05 24.81
CA ARG A 628 -30.65 42.77 24.06
C ARG A 628 -29.48 41.81 24.20
N CYS A 629 -28.28 42.33 24.39
CA CYS A 629 -27.05 41.57 24.56
C CYS A 629 -26.54 41.64 26.00
N ASP A 630 -26.95 42.67 26.75
CA ASP A 630 -26.64 42.85 28.16
C ASP A 630 -27.16 41.68 29.02
N ASN A 631 -26.25 40.99 29.71
CA ASN A 631 -26.54 39.92 30.65
C ASN A 631 -26.96 40.42 32.05
N CYS A 632 -26.87 41.73 32.31
CA CYS A 632 -27.40 42.41 33.49
C CYS A 632 -28.14 43.73 33.19
N PRO A 633 -29.31 43.73 32.49
CA PRO A 633 -30.10 44.89 31.97
C PRO A 633 -30.53 46.04 32.92
N TYR A 634 -30.01 46.11 34.14
CA TYR A 634 -30.28 47.13 35.15
C TYR A 634 -29.05 47.49 36.01
N ASN A 635 -27.88 46.90 35.73
CA ASN A 635 -26.76 46.73 36.65
C ASN A 635 -25.35 47.08 36.12
N SER A 636 -25.21 47.70 34.92
CA SER A 636 -23.99 48.36 34.40
C SER A 636 -22.66 47.60 34.56
N ASN A 637 -22.34 46.76 33.58
CA ASN A 637 -21.13 45.94 33.48
C ASN A 637 -20.61 45.90 32.02
N PRO A 638 -19.81 46.90 31.59
CA PRO A 638 -19.30 46.98 30.21
C PRO A 638 -18.39 45.82 29.79
N ASP A 639 -17.89 45.07 30.77
CA ASP A 639 -17.09 43.86 30.64
C ASP A 639 -17.93 42.60 30.40
N GLN A 640 -19.22 42.63 30.75
CA GLN A 640 -20.20 41.55 30.57
C GLN A 640 -19.75 40.19 31.15
N THR A 641 -18.91 40.20 32.21
CA THR A 641 -18.42 38.98 32.86
C THR A 641 -19.57 38.11 33.39
N ASP A 642 -19.49 36.81 33.10
CA ASP A 642 -20.44 35.76 33.45
C ASP A 642 -19.61 34.51 33.79
N THR A 643 -19.38 34.28 35.09
CA THR A 643 -18.38 33.31 35.58
C THR A 643 -18.82 31.85 35.35
N ASP A 644 -20.08 31.49 35.57
CA ASP A 644 -20.60 30.13 35.30
C ASP A 644 -21.13 29.92 33.86
N ASN A 645 -21.23 30.99 33.07
CA ASN A 645 -21.71 31.03 31.69
C ASN A 645 -23.20 30.67 31.55
N ASN A 646 -24.04 30.98 32.56
CA ASN A 646 -25.49 30.71 32.50
C ASN A 646 -26.31 31.76 31.73
N GLY A 647 -25.76 32.96 31.50
CA GLY A 647 -26.42 34.09 30.83
C GLY A 647 -26.98 35.18 31.76
N GLU A 648 -26.67 35.14 33.07
CA GLU A 648 -26.93 36.21 34.05
C GLU A 648 -25.57 36.64 34.64
N GLY A 649 -25.14 37.88 34.33
CA GLY A 649 -23.77 38.31 34.63
C GLY A 649 -23.45 38.53 36.12
N ASP A 650 -22.15 38.54 36.43
CA ASP A 650 -21.61 38.66 37.78
C ASP A 650 -22.09 39.92 38.52
N ALA A 651 -22.39 40.99 37.78
CA ALA A 651 -22.84 42.27 38.32
C ALA A 651 -24.28 42.28 38.84
N CYS A 652 -25.10 41.29 38.49
CA CYS A 652 -26.50 41.16 38.93
C CYS A 652 -26.83 39.85 39.64
N SER A 653 -26.04 38.79 39.41
CA SER A 653 -26.15 37.53 40.15
C SER A 653 -25.77 37.68 41.64
N VAL A 654 -26.10 36.65 42.42
CA VAL A 654 -25.83 36.52 43.88
C VAL A 654 -25.02 35.27 44.25
N ASP A 655 -24.64 34.50 43.22
CA ASP A 655 -24.14 33.12 43.19
C ASP A 655 -23.52 32.99 41.78
N ILE A 656 -22.28 33.46 41.61
CA ILE A 656 -21.70 33.78 40.26
C ILE A 656 -20.97 32.61 39.60
N ASP A 657 -20.55 31.62 40.37
CA ASP A 657 -19.95 30.37 39.89
C ASP A 657 -20.96 29.19 39.85
N GLY A 658 -22.20 29.43 40.30
CA GLY A 658 -23.34 28.52 40.17
C GLY A 658 -23.33 27.33 41.15
N ASP A 659 -22.53 27.39 42.21
CA ASP A 659 -22.34 26.30 43.17
C ASP A 659 -23.52 26.13 44.17
N GLY A 660 -24.32 27.19 44.38
CA GLY A 660 -25.48 27.21 45.28
C GLY A 660 -25.22 27.78 46.69
N ILE A 661 -23.99 28.19 46.99
CA ILE A 661 -23.61 29.13 48.04
C ILE A 661 -23.86 30.56 47.51
N LEU A 662 -23.76 31.58 48.37
CA LEU A 662 -23.97 32.97 47.94
C LEU A 662 -22.68 33.74 48.18
N ASN A 663 -22.30 34.63 47.26
CA ASN A 663 -21.04 35.40 47.27
C ASN A 663 -20.66 36.00 48.65
N GLU A 664 -21.63 36.41 49.48
CA GLU A 664 -21.40 36.95 50.85
C GLU A 664 -20.93 35.91 51.90
N LYS A 665 -20.95 34.61 51.56
CA LYS A 665 -20.66 33.49 52.45
C LYS A 665 -19.64 32.52 51.87
N ASP A 666 -19.30 32.73 50.61
CA ASP A 666 -18.44 31.86 49.83
C ASP A 666 -16.96 32.11 50.18
N ASN A 667 -16.17 31.04 50.26
CA ASN A 667 -14.71 31.14 50.40
C ASN A 667 -13.96 31.04 49.05
N CYS A 668 -14.64 30.68 47.97
CA CYS A 668 -14.15 30.78 46.59
C CYS A 668 -15.21 31.35 45.63
N PRO A 669 -15.64 32.63 45.76
CA PRO A 669 -16.77 33.18 44.99
C PRO A 669 -16.70 33.09 43.45
N TYR A 670 -15.58 32.70 42.85
CA TYR A 670 -15.40 32.56 41.39
C TYR A 670 -15.02 31.12 40.97
N VAL A 671 -15.01 30.14 41.88
CA VAL A 671 -14.50 28.78 41.65
C VAL A 671 -15.32 27.73 42.39
N TYR A 672 -16.32 27.20 41.69
CA TYR A 672 -17.31 26.19 42.12
C TYR A 672 -16.75 25.17 43.14
N ASN A 673 -17.14 25.30 44.42
CA ASN A 673 -16.58 24.49 45.51
C ASN A 673 -17.61 24.12 46.62
N VAL A 674 -18.67 23.40 46.25
CA VAL A 674 -19.84 23.07 47.11
C VAL A 674 -19.54 22.43 48.47
N ASP A 675 -18.33 21.89 48.70
CA ASP A 675 -17.90 21.40 50.01
C ASP A 675 -17.37 22.48 50.96
N GLN A 676 -17.08 23.69 50.44
CA GLN A 676 -16.55 24.88 51.10
C GLN A 676 -15.37 24.53 52.02
N LYS A 677 -14.46 23.68 51.50
CA LYS A 677 -13.26 23.25 52.20
C LYS A 677 -12.26 24.40 52.34
N ASP A 678 -11.77 24.55 53.56
CA ASP A 678 -10.77 25.52 54.01
C ASP A 678 -9.91 24.75 55.02
N THR A 679 -8.65 24.51 54.67
CA THR A 679 -7.77 23.56 55.37
C THR A 679 -6.95 24.18 56.50
N ASP A 680 -6.58 25.46 56.38
CA ASP A 680 -5.75 26.16 57.36
C ASP A 680 -6.46 27.28 58.15
N LEU A 681 -7.69 27.63 57.73
CA LEU A 681 -8.63 28.56 58.36
C LEU A 681 -8.28 30.05 58.19
N ASP A 682 -7.78 30.43 57.00
CA ASP A 682 -7.52 31.82 56.61
C ASP A 682 -8.78 32.57 56.09
N GLY A 683 -9.74 31.84 55.50
CA GLY A 683 -11.00 32.37 54.95
C GLY A 683 -11.16 32.28 53.42
N VAL A 684 -10.15 31.80 52.70
CA VAL A 684 -10.18 31.40 51.29
C VAL A 684 -10.38 29.88 51.22
N GLY A 685 -10.97 29.38 50.14
CA GLY A 685 -11.21 27.94 49.96
C GLY A 685 -10.08 27.22 49.23
N ASP A 686 -9.89 25.94 49.56
CA ASP A 686 -8.89 25.03 48.98
C ASP A 686 -8.83 25.02 47.42
N MET A 687 -9.92 25.38 46.75
CA MET A 687 -10.04 25.37 45.27
C MET A 687 -9.57 26.66 44.60
N CYS A 688 -9.38 27.74 45.36
CA CYS A 688 -8.98 29.06 44.86
C CYS A 688 -7.85 29.71 45.67
N ASP A 689 -7.39 29.05 46.73
CA ASP A 689 -6.24 29.45 47.54
C ASP A 689 -4.92 29.10 46.85
N ASN A 690 -4.03 30.08 46.68
CA ASN A 690 -2.69 29.88 46.13
C ASN A 690 -1.65 29.34 47.14
N CYS A 691 -2.03 29.10 48.40
CA CYS A 691 -1.28 28.32 49.39
C CYS A 691 -2.19 27.52 50.37
N PRO A 692 -2.88 26.44 49.95
CA PRO A 692 -3.90 25.66 50.72
C PRO A 692 -3.50 25.03 52.08
N LEU A 693 -2.36 25.42 52.65
CA LEU A 693 -1.73 24.88 53.86
C LEU A 693 -1.03 25.97 54.73
N GLU A 694 -0.91 27.24 54.32
CA GLU A 694 -0.05 28.28 54.95
C GLU A 694 -0.64 29.72 55.05
N HIS A 695 -1.94 29.86 55.31
CA HIS A 695 -2.71 31.03 55.76
C HIS A 695 -2.25 32.41 55.21
N ASN A 696 -2.92 32.85 54.15
CA ASN A 696 -2.56 33.94 53.24
C ASN A 696 -3.80 34.76 52.75
N PRO A 697 -4.64 35.38 53.62
CA PRO A 697 -5.96 35.90 53.18
C PRO A 697 -5.92 37.08 52.20
N ASP A 698 -4.73 37.66 51.99
CA ASP A 698 -4.48 38.70 50.99
C ASP A 698 -4.18 38.11 49.58
N GLN A 699 -4.05 36.78 49.46
CA GLN A 699 -3.77 35.98 48.25
C GLN A 699 -2.65 36.52 47.34
N VAL A 700 -1.67 37.20 47.94
CA VAL A 700 -0.59 37.87 47.20
C VAL A 700 0.32 36.85 46.54
N ASP A 701 0.40 36.92 45.22
CA ASP A 701 1.47 36.37 44.39
C ASP A 701 2.31 37.59 43.89
N SER A 702 3.63 37.54 44.08
CA SER A 702 4.54 38.66 43.77
C SER A 702 5.24 38.55 42.41
N ASP A 703 5.27 37.38 41.78
CA ASP A 703 5.80 37.24 40.41
C ASP A 703 5.01 36.30 39.49
N ASP A 704 3.71 36.16 39.73
CA ASP A 704 2.69 35.63 38.82
C ASP A 704 2.92 34.15 38.42
N ASP A 705 3.37 33.30 39.35
CA ASP A 705 3.58 31.85 39.14
C ASP A 705 2.43 30.95 39.68
N ARG A 706 1.38 31.56 40.26
CA ARG A 706 0.22 30.90 40.89
C ARG A 706 0.51 30.27 42.27
N VAL A 707 1.69 30.49 42.85
CA VAL A 707 2.06 30.06 44.20
C VAL A 707 2.19 31.30 45.10
N GLY A 708 1.39 31.37 46.17
CA GLY A 708 1.35 32.58 47.00
C GLY A 708 2.63 32.87 47.80
N ASP A 709 2.86 34.15 48.13
CA ASP A 709 3.96 34.75 48.93
C ASP A 709 4.32 34.04 50.27
N LYS A 710 3.53 33.06 50.71
CA LYS A 710 3.74 32.28 51.95
C LYS A 710 4.34 30.91 51.70
N CYS A 711 3.90 30.24 50.63
CA CYS A 711 4.32 28.89 50.27
C CYS A 711 5.28 28.89 49.09
N ASP A 712 5.41 29.98 48.34
CA ASP A 712 6.55 30.24 47.46
C ASP A 712 7.85 30.11 48.27
N SER A 713 8.69 29.18 47.83
CA SER A 713 10.01 28.94 48.36
C SER A 713 11.12 29.32 47.37
N ASN A 714 10.75 29.66 46.13
CA ASN A 714 11.59 29.89 44.96
C ASN A 714 12.65 28.77 44.75
N GLN A 715 12.40 27.58 45.30
CA GLN A 715 13.27 26.41 45.24
C GLN A 715 12.68 25.41 44.24
N ASP A 716 13.04 25.64 42.99
CA ASP A 716 13.04 24.71 41.87
C ASP A 716 14.52 24.29 41.66
N ILE A 717 14.82 22.99 41.48
CA ILE A 717 16.20 22.47 41.45
C ILE A 717 16.71 22.06 40.06
N ASP A 718 15.80 21.76 39.12
CA ASP A 718 16.15 21.28 37.78
C ASP A 718 15.66 22.19 36.62
N GLU A 719 15.07 23.33 37.00
CA GLU A 719 14.68 24.50 36.20
C GLU A 719 13.41 24.32 35.34
N ASP A 720 12.46 23.48 35.76
CA ASP A 720 11.24 23.14 35.00
C ASP A 720 10.07 24.14 35.18
N GLY A 721 9.86 24.66 36.39
CA GLY A 721 8.79 25.59 36.75
C GLY A 721 8.17 25.33 38.13
N HIS A 722 8.08 24.06 38.54
CA HIS A 722 7.44 23.64 39.78
C HIS A 722 8.44 23.60 40.94
N GLN A 723 8.03 24.08 42.12
CA GLN A 723 8.92 24.04 43.29
C GLN A 723 8.98 22.65 43.93
N ASN A 724 10.14 22.28 44.49
CA ASN A 724 10.51 20.95 45.05
C ASN A 724 9.51 20.29 46.05
N ASN A 725 8.52 21.03 46.52
CA ASN A 725 7.50 20.62 47.49
C ASN A 725 6.06 20.54 46.92
N LEU A 726 5.89 20.90 45.64
CA LEU A 726 4.65 20.74 44.87
C LEU A 726 4.89 19.81 43.65
N ASP A 727 6.11 19.83 43.12
CA ASP A 727 6.60 18.96 42.05
C ASP A 727 6.51 17.45 42.40
N ASN A 728 5.90 16.66 41.51
CA ASN A 728 5.77 15.21 41.62
C ASN A 728 7.01 14.43 41.13
N CYS A 729 7.98 15.09 40.47
CA CYS A 729 9.29 14.54 40.11
C CYS A 729 10.50 15.48 40.44
N PRO A 730 10.78 15.83 41.73
CA PRO A 730 11.77 16.83 42.19
C PRO A 730 13.25 16.78 41.76
N TYR A 731 13.63 16.00 40.74
CA TYR A 731 14.97 15.92 40.16
C TYR A 731 14.97 15.60 38.64
N ILE A 732 13.80 15.54 37.97
CA ILE A 732 13.68 15.25 36.53
C ILE A 732 12.63 16.20 35.90
N PRO A 733 13.03 17.23 35.12
CA PRO A 733 12.13 18.24 34.59
C PRO A 733 10.91 17.67 33.83
N ASN A 734 9.72 17.96 34.34
CA ASN A 734 8.43 17.55 33.81
C ASN A 734 7.39 18.65 33.99
N ALA A 735 7.57 19.77 33.29
CA ALA A 735 6.84 21.01 33.54
C ALA A 735 5.31 20.91 33.37
N ASN A 736 4.78 19.85 32.74
CA ASN A 736 3.35 19.56 32.63
C ASN A 736 2.78 18.70 33.79
N GLN A 737 3.63 18.25 34.72
CA GLN A 737 3.31 17.46 35.92
C GLN A 737 2.43 16.22 35.70
N ALA A 738 2.43 15.66 34.48
CA ALA A 738 1.61 14.51 34.14
C ALA A 738 1.88 13.30 35.05
N ASP A 739 0.78 12.68 35.48
CA ASP A 739 0.65 11.59 36.45
C ASP A 739 -0.64 10.84 36.04
N HIS A 740 -0.49 9.88 35.12
CA HIS A 740 -1.63 9.27 34.44
C HIS A 740 -2.45 8.36 35.36
N ASP A 741 -1.81 7.56 36.20
CA ASP A 741 -2.48 6.66 37.16
C ASP A 741 -2.92 7.32 38.48
N LYS A 742 -2.32 8.46 38.84
CA LYS A 742 -2.64 9.31 40.00
C LYS A 742 -2.21 8.70 41.34
N ASP A 743 -1.07 7.99 41.33
CA ASP A 743 -0.23 7.52 42.45
C ASP A 743 0.39 8.69 43.24
N GLY A 744 0.62 9.84 42.59
CA GLY A 744 1.31 11.01 43.16
C GLY A 744 2.79 11.09 42.80
N LYS A 745 3.18 10.50 41.67
CA LYS A 745 4.55 10.50 41.12
C LYS A 745 4.43 10.60 39.59
N GLY A 746 5.01 11.62 38.99
CA GLY A 746 4.79 11.89 37.58
C GLY A 746 5.50 10.92 36.63
N ASP A 747 4.93 10.73 35.43
CA ASP A 747 5.40 9.79 34.40
C ASP A 747 6.92 9.91 34.15
N ALA A 748 7.44 11.15 34.15
CA ALA A 748 8.83 11.45 33.86
C ALA A 748 9.84 10.85 34.86
N CYS A 749 9.40 10.49 36.06
CA CYS A 749 10.18 9.77 37.06
C CYS A 749 9.55 8.44 37.49
N ASP A 750 8.47 8.00 36.85
CA ASP A 750 7.90 6.66 37.00
C ASP A 750 8.55 5.62 36.09
N HIS A 751 8.12 4.38 36.29
CA HIS A 751 8.55 3.16 35.59
C HIS A 751 7.35 2.23 35.28
N ASP A 752 6.10 2.68 35.48
CA ASP A 752 4.86 1.89 35.40
C ASP A 752 3.67 2.89 35.25
N ASP A 753 3.70 3.79 34.25
CA ASP A 753 2.87 5.04 34.14
C ASP A 753 1.34 4.85 34.29
N ASP A 754 0.80 3.65 34.09
CA ASP A 754 -0.64 3.31 34.24
C ASP A 754 -0.95 2.33 35.40
N ASN A 755 0.08 1.99 36.20
CA ASN A 755 0.10 1.03 37.30
C ASN A 755 -0.45 -0.38 36.96
N ASP A 756 -0.39 -0.85 35.70
CA ASP A 756 -0.84 -2.20 35.35
C ASP A 756 0.12 -3.32 35.84
N GLY A 757 1.40 -2.98 36.04
CA GLY A 757 2.47 -3.88 36.45
C GLY A 757 3.42 -4.32 35.32
N ILE A 758 3.30 -3.74 34.12
CA ILE A 758 4.22 -3.89 32.99
C ILE A 758 5.03 -2.58 32.78
N PRO A 759 6.33 -2.56 33.10
CA PRO A 759 7.10 -1.32 33.04
C PRO A 759 7.32 -0.79 31.61
N ASP A 760 7.07 0.52 31.41
CA ASP A 760 7.00 1.32 30.17
C ASP A 760 7.96 0.91 29.04
N GLU A 761 9.23 0.62 29.37
CA GLU A 761 10.22 0.13 28.39
C GLU A 761 9.78 -1.16 27.64
N LYS A 762 8.69 -1.80 28.08
CA LYS A 762 8.13 -3.04 27.54
C LYS A 762 6.64 -2.93 27.18
N ASP A 763 5.99 -1.82 27.51
CA ASP A 763 4.55 -1.69 27.34
C ASP A 763 4.17 -1.36 25.89
N ASN A 764 2.99 -1.81 25.45
CA ASN A 764 2.40 -1.47 24.16
C ASN A 764 1.26 -0.42 24.24
N CYS A 765 0.83 -0.04 25.43
CA CYS A 765 -0.15 0.98 25.77
C CYS A 765 0.19 1.67 27.11
N ARG A 766 1.40 2.22 27.23
CA ARG A 766 2.01 2.83 28.43
C ARG A 766 1.07 3.60 29.38
N LEU A 767 0.07 4.30 28.85
CA LEU A 767 -0.80 5.22 29.58
C LEU A 767 -2.22 4.67 29.80
N ALA A 768 -2.44 3.35 29.60
CA ALA A 768 -3.71 2.82 29.13
C ALA A 768 -4.04 1.37 29.58
N PHE A 769 -3.76 1.08 30.86
CA PHE A 769 -3.99 -0.14 31.65
C PHE A 769 -4.44 -1.38 30.86
N ASN A 770 -3.52 -2.27 30.52
CA ASN A 770 -3.81 -3.46 29.72
C ASN A 770 -2.93 -4.69 30.04
N PRO A 771 -2.99 -5.28 31.26
CA PRO A 771 -1.94 -6.20 31.77
C PRO A 771 -1.89 -7.59 31.10
N ASP A 772 -2.78 -7.88 30.15
CA ASP A 772 -2.71 -9.02 29.24
C ASP A 772 -1.89 -8.71 27.95
N GLN A 773 -1.48 -7.45 27.76
CA GLN A 773 -0.64 -6.90 26.67
C GLN A 773 -1.11 -7.33 25.26
N ILE A 774 -2.43 -7.20 25.02
CA ILE A 774 -3.09 -7.69 23.82
C ILE A 774 -2.80 -6.75 22.64
N ASP A 775 -2.11 -7.28 21.62
CA ASP A 775 -1.86 -6.67 20.30
C ASP A 775 -2.38 -7.67 19.25
N SER A 776 -3.54 -7.38 18.66
CA SER A 776 -4.23 -8.29 17.73
C SER A 776 -3.79 -8.17 16.27
N ASP A 777 -3.27 -7.02 15.83
CA ASP A 777 -2.81 -6.80 14.45
C ASP A 777 -1.29 -7.01 14.26
N GLY A 778 -0.53 -7.01 15.36
CA GLY A 778 0.90 -7.28 15.42
C GLY A 778 1.77 -6.06 15.08
N ASP A 779 1.26 -4.83 15.26
CA ASP A 779 1.99 -3.60 14.99
C ASP A 779 2.89 -3.11 16.15
N GLY A 780 2.63 -3.59 17.37
CA GLY A 780 3.39 -3.24 18.58
C GLY A 780 2.80 -2.12 19.43
N ARG A 781 1.63 -1.59 19.08
CA ARG A 781 0.71 -0.87 19.99
C ARG A 781 -0.40 -1.82 20.43
N GLY A 782 -0.91 -1.68 21.66
CA GLY A 782 -1.96 -2.55 22.17
C GLY A 782 -3.35 -2.19 21.67
N ASP A 783 -4.26 -3.18 21.66
CA ASP A 783 -5.67 -3.02 21.30
C ASP A 783 -6.41 -2.03 22.23
N ALA A 784 -5.90 -1.80 23.44
CA ALA A 784 -6.51 -0.96 24.48
C ALA A 784 -6.40 0.55 24.20
N CYS A 785 -5.39 0.95 23.43
CA CYS A 785 -5.07 2.35 23.14
C CYS A 785 -4.94 2.59 21.61
N LYS A 786 -5.67 1.84 20.78
CA LYS A 786 -5.33 1.66 19.35
C LYS A 786 -5.26 2.95 18.51
N ASP A 787 -6.22 3.86 18.68
CA ASP A 787 -6.39 5.10 17.89
C ASP A 787 -6.32 6.38 18.76
N ASP A 788 -6.10 6.21 20.07
CA ASP A 788 -6.19 7.17 21.18
C ASP A 788 -5.21 6.61 22.24
N PHE A 789 -4.15 7.35 22.61
CA PHE A 789 -3.00 6.77 23.34
C PHE A 789 -3.09 6.91 24.87
N ASP A 790 -3.66 8.01 25.35
CA ASP A 790 -3.75 8.44 26.75
C ASP A 790 -5.19 8.43 27.30
N GLN A 791 -6.16 7.98 26.50
CA GLN A 791 -7.56 7.73 26.86
C GLN A 791 -8.42 8.98 27.12
N ASP A 792 -8.04 10.13 26.58
CA ASP A 792 -8.79 11.39 26.69
C ASP A 792 -10.07 11.43 25.82
N ASN A 793 -10.25 10.46 24.91
CA ASN A 793 -11.33 10.31 23.91
C ASN A 793 -11.16 11.15 22.61
N VAL A 794 -9.98 11.73 22.36
CA VAL A 794 -9.59 12.48 21.16
C VAL A 794 -8.53 11.68 20.38
N PRO A 795 -8.83 11.24 19.12
CA PRO A 795 -7.88 10.40 18.39
C PRO A 795 -6.56 11.10 18.03
N ASP A 796 -5.45 10.35 18.09
CA ASP A 796 -4.03 10.69 17.77
C ASP A 796 -3.83 11.79 16.70
N ILE A 797 -4.65 11.76 15.65
CA ILE A 797 -4.53 12.58 14.45
C ILE A 797 -5.03 14.01 14.65
N TYR A 798 -6.05 14.19 15.50
CA TYR A 798 -6.72 15.47 15.79
C TYR A 798 -6.15 16.15 17.03
N ASP A 799 -5.64 15.34 17.96
CA ASP A 799 -4.95 15.78 19.16
C ASP A 799 -3.67 16.61 18.84
N VAL A 800 -3.34 17.47 19.79
CA VAL A 800 -2.13 18.29 19.87
C VAL A 800 -1.05 17.68 20.76
N CYS A 801 -1.40 16.85 21.76
CA CYS A 801 -0.47 16.22 22.71
C CYS A 801 -0.85 14.74 23.06
N PRO A 802 -0.83 13.79 22.09
CA PRO A 802 -1.23 12.38 22.25
C PRO A 802 -0.25 11.49 23.03
N GLU A 803 0.27 12.02 24.13
CA GLU A 803 0.92 11.34 25.24
C GLU A 803 0.66 12.11 26.57
N ASN A 804 -0.51 12.76 26.71
CA ASN A 804 -0.93 13.55 27.88
C ASN A 804 -2.46 13.83 27.92
N PHE A 805 -3.20 13.04 28.71
CA PHE A 805 -4.68 13.06 28.76
C PHE A 805 -5.36 14.40 29.13
N ASP A 806 -4.62 15.39 29.64
CA ASP A 806 -5.18 16.69 30.06
C ASP A 806 -5.21 17.75 28.93
N ILE A 807 -4.58 17.54 27.76
CA ILE A 807 -4.35 18.62 26.75
C ILE A 807 -4.65 18.19 25.29
N SER A 808 -5.94 18.06 24.92
CA SER A 808 -6.38 17.62 23.59
C SER A 808 -6.45 18.69 22.50
N GLU A 809 -6.69 19.96 22.87
CA GLU A 809 -6.85 21.08 21.92
C GLU A 809 -6.01 22.30 22.31
N THR A 810 -5.68 23.16 21.35
CA THR A 810 -5.05 24.46 21.66
C THR A 810 -6.11 25.44 22.13
N ASP A 811 -6.09 25.83 23.41
CA ASP A 811 -7.10 26.72 23.99
C ASP A 811 -6.50 27.91 24.77
N PHE A 812 -6.82 29.13 24.35
CA PHE A 812 -6.62 30.38 25.11
C PHE A 812 -7.94 31.10 25.42
N ARG A 813 -9.07 30.39 25.60
CA ARG A 813 -10.31 30.91 26.22
C ARG A 813 -10.07 31.32 27.66
N LYS A 814 -9.32 30.50 28.41
CA LYS A 814 -8.83 30.80 29.76
C LYS A 814 -7.35 31.16 29.68
N PHE A 815 -6.98 32.31 30.23
CA PHE A 815 -5.59 32.75 30.33
C PHE A 815 -5.36 33.61 31.56
N GLN A 816 -4.16 33.50 32.13
CA GLN A 816 -3.66 34.38 33.18
C GLN A 816 -3.18 35.70 32.57
N MET A 817 -3.58 36.81 33.17
CA MET A 817 -3.19 38.16 32.77
C MET A 817 -2.00 38.65 33.61
N VAL A 818 -0.83 38.80 32.97
CA VAL A 818 0.44 39.10 33.65
C VAL A 818 0.89 40.53 33.33
N PRO A 819 0.70 41.52 34.22
CA PRO A 819 1.11 42.91 34.00
C PRO A 819 2.60 43.13 34.32
N LEU A 820 3.41 43.46 33.32
CA LEU A 820 4.87 43.58 33.46
C LEU A 820 5.35 44.97 33.94
N ASP A 821 4.45 45.95 34.07
CA ASP A 821 4.70 47.24 34.73
C ASP A 821 3.46 47.76 35.48
N PRO A 822 2.98 47.08 36.55
CA PRO A 822 1.72 47.40 37.23
C PRO A 822 1.74 48.71 38.03
N LYS A 823 2.84 49.47 37.94
CA LYS A 823 3.04 50.81 38.53
C LYS A 823 3.46 51.80 37.43
N GLY A 824 2.98 51.55 36.21
CA GLY A 824 3.45 52.13 34.97
C GLY A 824 3.01 53.56 34.67
N THR A 825 3.23 53.98 33.43
CA THR A 825 3.06 55.39 33.01
C THR A 825 1.91 55.64 32.05
N SER A 826 1.32 54.60 31.45
CA SER A 826 0.03 54.73 30.78
C SER A 826 -1.12 54.29 31.68
N GLN A 827 -0.91 53.24 32.50
CA GLN A 827 -1.93 52.61 33.33
C GLN A 827 -3.18 52.19 32.52
N ILE A 828 -2.95 51.76 31.29
CA ILE A 828 -3.92 51.06 30.45
C ILE A 828 -3.41 49.63 30.35
N ASP A 829 -4.14 48.69 30.92
CA ASP A 829 -3.82 47.26 30.81
C ASP A 829 -4.25 46.70 29.44
N PRO A 830 -3.68 45.57 28.98
CA PRO A 830 -4.03 45.02 27.68
C PRO A 830 -5.48 44.47 27.66
N ASN A 831 -6.32 44.98 26.76
CA ASN A 831 -7.59 44.34 26.41
C ASN A 831 -7.35 43.26 25.34
N TRP A 832 -7.82 42.04 25.60
CA TRP A 832 -7.75 40.88 24.70
C TRP A 832 -9.16 40.37 24.38
N VAL A 833 -9.46 40.20 23.09
CA VAL A 833 -10.67 39.54 22.61
C VAL A 833 -10.31 38.14 22.13
N VAL A 834 -11.01 37.12 22.63
CA VAL A 834 -10.85 35.73 22.20
C VAL A 834 -11.76 35.44 21.00
N ARG A 835 -11.22 34.80 19.98
CA ARG A 835 -11.94 34.27 18.80
C ARG A 835 -11.53 32.83 18.52
N HIS A 836 -12.21 32.16 17.59
CA HIS A 836 -11.93 30.78 17.19
C HIS A 836 -11.84 29.83 18.40
N GLN A 837 -12.71 30.01 19.39
CA GLN A 837 -12.77 29.19 20.61
C GLN A 837 -11.39 29.01 21.29
N GLY A 838 -10.60 30.09 21.38
CA GLY A 838 -9.28 30.09 22.04
C GLY A 838 -8.09 30.00 21.10
N LYS A 839 -8.28 29.75 19.80
CA LYS A 839 -7.18 29.68 18.81
C LYS A 839 -6.76 31.02 18.22
N GLU A 840 -7.48 32.10 18.54
CA GLU A 840 -7.20 33.45 18.09
C GLU A 840 -7.38 34.48 19.22
N LEU A 841 -6.40 35.38 19.36
CA LEU A 841 -6.40 36.46 20.37
C LEU A 841 -6.13 37.80 19.68
N VAL A 842 -7.05 38.76 19.84
CA VAL A 842 -6.94 40.11 19.27
C VAL A 842 -6.72 41.13 20.39
N GLN A 843 -5.60 41.84 20.35
CA GLN A 843 -5.27 42.90 21.31
C GLN A 843 -5.66 44.26 20.74
N THR A 844 -6.44 45.05 21.49
CA THR A 844 -7.20 46.19 20.92
C THR A 844 -6.75 47.59 21.37
N VAL A 845 -5.85 47.70 22.36
CA VAL A 845 -5.49 48.97 23.01
C VAL A 845 -3.98 49.17 23.17
N ASN A 846 -3.46 50.38 22.91
CA ASN A 846 -2.08 50.72 23.26
C ASN A 846 -1.96 50.79 24.80
N CYS A 847 -1.23 49.83 25.37
CA CYS A 847 -1.19 49.51 26.80
C CYS A 847 0.24 49.57 27.38
N ASP A 848 0.35 49.56 28.71
CA ASP A 848 1.59 49.16 29.39
C ASP A 848 1.83 47.63 29.11
N PRO A 849 3.08 47.12 29.15
CA PRO A 849 3.37 45.76 28.69
C PRO A 849 2.74 44.70 29.59
N GLY A 850 2.05 43.74 29.00
CA GLY A 850 1.53 42.55 29.67
C GLY A 850 1.51 41.33 28.77
N ILE A 851 1.13 40.18 29.32
CA ILE A 851 1.06 38.89 28.62
C ILE A 851 -0.29 38.22 28.96
N ALA A 852 -0.93 37.60 27.98
CA ALA A 852 -1.91 36.54 28.20
C ALA A 852 -1.18 35.18 28.15
N VAL A 853 -1.23 34.40 29.23
CA VAL A 853 -0.56 33.10 29.35
C VAL A 853 -1.62 32.02 29.52
N GLY A 854 -1.61 30.98 28.68
CA GLY A 854 -2.52 29.83 28.84
C GLY A 854 -2.28 29.06 30.14
N PHE A 855 -3.20 28.17 30.48
CA PHE A 855 -3.03 27.27 31.63
C PHE A 855 -2.24 26.01 31.29
N ASP A 856 -2.32 25.55 30.04
CA ASP A 856 -1.59 24.41 29.48
C ASP A 856 -0.06 24.54 29.65
N GLU A 857 0.57 23.53 30.25
CA GLU A 857 2.00 23.49 30.53
C GLU A 857 2.72 22.45 29.67
N PHE A 858 3.94 22.78 29.19
CA PHE A 858 4.60 22.00 28.14
C PHE A 858 6.09 21.78 28.36
N ASN A 859 6.49 20.51 28.37
CA ASN A 859 7.89 20.10 28.24
C ASN A 859 8.46 20.42 26.85
N SER A 860 8.05 19.68 25.82
CA SER A 860 8.58 19.79 24.46
C SER A 860 7.51 20.28 23.50
N VAL A 861 7.61 21.53 23.04
CA VAL A 861 6.52 22.20 22.28
C VAL A 861 6.98 22.71 20.91
N ASP A 862 6.09 22.59 19.92
CA ASP A 862 6.15 23.27 18.62
C ASP A 862 4.97 24.24 18.51
N PHE A 863 5.18 25.51 18.88
CA PHE A 863 4.10 26.51 18.90
C PHE A 863 4.11 27.37 17.63
N SER A 864 2.96 27.52 16.95
CA SER A 864 2.85 28.27 15.71
C SER A 864 1.57 29.10 15.65
N GLY A 865 1.67 30.33 15.16
CA GLY A 865 0.54 31.24 15.04
C GLY A 865 0.79 32.31 13.98
N THR A 866 -0.23 33.12 13.73
CA THR A 866 -0.22 34.16 12.71
C THR A 866 -0.16 35.54 13.35
N PHE A 867 0.84 36.32 12.96
CA PHE A 867 1.07 37.68 13.40
C PHE A 867 0.59 38.64 12.33
N PHE A 868 -0.35 39.51 12.70
CA PHE A 868 -0.93 40.54 11.83
C PHE A 868 -1.20 41.79 12.65
N ILE A 869 -0.89 42.97 12.11
CA ILE A 869 -1.17 44.26 12.73
C ILE A 869 -2.20 44.99 11.85
N ASN A 870 -3.46 45.00 12.29
CA ASN A 870 -4.60 45.56 11.55
C ASN A 870 -4.70 47.10 11.65
N THR A 871 -3.58 47.80 11.55
CA THR A 871 -3.53 49.26 11.70
C THR A 871 -2.28 49.88 11.08
N GLU A 872 -2.39 51.13 10.63
CA GLU A 872 -1.26 52.01 10.27
C GLU A 872 -0.80 52.90 11.45
N ARG A 873 -1.29 52.62 12.66
CA ARG A 873 -0.98 53.38 13.89
C ARG A 873 0.03 52.62 14.75
N ASP A 874 0.99 53.38 15.26
CA ASP A 874 2.09 52.93 16.12
C ASP A 874 3.21 52.12 15.41
N ASP A 875 4.38 52.02 16.07
CA ASP A 875 5.57 51.33 15.55
C ASP A 875 6.19 50.31 16.53
N ASP A 876 5.46 49.98 17.60
CA ASP A 876 5.87 49.28 18.83
C ASP A 876 5.93 47.74 18.77
N TYR A 877 6.00 47.09 19.93
CA TYR A 877 6.28 45.65 20.10
C TYR A 877 5.00 44.82 20.21
N ALA A 878 4.97 43.69 19.50
CA ALA A 878 4.08 42.57 19.78
C ALA A 878 4.82 41.24 19.55
N GLY A 879 4.24 40.11 19.94
CA GLY A 879 4.88 38.79 19.88
C GLY A 879 4.25 37.78 20.84
N PHE A 880 5.02 36.79 21.29
CA PHE A 880 4.57 35.68 22.15
C PHE A 880 5.64 35.25 23.16
N VAL A 881 5.21 34.57 24.23
CA VAL A 881 6.09 33.91 25.22
C VAL A 881 6.10 32.39 25.04
N PHE A 882 7.06 31.71 25.66
CA PHE A 882 7.09 30.26 25.80
C PHE A 882 7.99 29.87 26.98
N GLY A 883 7.77 28.69 27.58
CA GLY A 883 8.48 28.29 28.81
C GLY A 883 8.35 29.39 29.87
N TYR A 884 7.11 29.84 30.09
CA TYR A 884 6.77 30.73 31.19
C TYR A 884 6.71 29.90 32.46
N GLN A 885 7.31 30.41 33.52
CA GLN A 885 7.30 29.83 34.86
C GLN A 885 6.77 30.89 35.84
N SER A 886 7.32 32.11 35.72
CA SER A 886 6.84 33.29 36.43
C SER A 886 7.07 34.55 35.58
N SER A 887 6.53 35.70 35.96
CA SER A 887 6.82 37.00 35.36
C SER A 887 8.27 37.45 35.56
N SER A 888 9.04 36.75 36.41
CA SER A 888 10.52 36.86 36.48
C SER A 888 11.25 35.87 35.56
N ARG A 889 10.59 34.80 35.08
CA ARG A 889 11.19 33.62 34.44
C ARG A 889 10.39 33.16 33.20
N PHE A 890 10.76 33.66 32.02
CA PHE A 890 10.15 33.22 30.75
C PHE A 890 11.05 33.48 29.53
N TYR A 891 10.79 32.78 28.42
CA TYR A 891 11.32 33.18 27.11
C TYR A 891 10.30 34.01 26.34
N VAL A 892 10.78 34.98 25.56
CA VAL A 892 9.92 35.88 24.77
C VAL A 892 10.47 36.10 23.37
N VAL A 893 9.58 35.98 22.38
CA VAL A 893 9.80 36.40 21.00
C VAL A 893 9.00 37.67 20.77
N MET A 894 9.69 38.77 20.46
CA MET A 894 9.08 40.09 20.29
C MET A 894 9.61 40.81 19.05
N TRP A 895 8.74 41.51 18.34
CA TRP A 895 9.04 42.16 17.07
C TRP A 895 8.54 43.60 17.04
N LYS A 896 9.43 44.54 16.71
CA LYS A 896 9.14 45.97 16.59
C LYS A 896 9.28 46.45 15.15
N GLN A 897 8.43 47.40 14.72
CA GLN A 897 8.43 47.92 13.34
C GLN A 897 9.62 48.86 13.09
N ILE A 898 9.79 49.89 13.92
CA ILE A 898 10.78 50.96 13.74
C ILE A 898 11.71 51.04 14.95
N THR A 899 12.99 51.32 14.73
CA THR A 899 13.98 51.46 15.82
C THR A 899 13.70 52.71 16.67
N GLN A 900 13.32 52.52 17.93
CA GLN A 900 12.84 53.58 18.84
C GLN A 900 13.52 53.50 20.22
N THR A 901 13.82 54.65 20.82
CA THR A 901 14.31 54.73 22.21
C THR A 901 13.12 54.94 23.13
N TYR A 902 12.98 54.11 24.17
CA TYR A 902 11.86 54.22 25.11
C TYR A 902 11.81 55.62 25.76
N TRP A 903 10.61 56.18 25.90
CA TRP A 903 10.43 57.56 26.37
C TRP A 903 10.94 57.75 27.80
N ASN A 904 10.67 56.79 28.70
CA ASN A 904 11.18 56.83 30.06
C ASN A 904 12.65 56.38 30.12
N ASN A 905 13.56 57.33 30.35
CA ASN A 905 14.99 57.08 30.46
C ASN A 905 15.41 56.51 31.84
N LYS A 906 14.45 56.21 32.72
CA LYS A 906 14.63 55.51 34.00
C LYS A 906 14.00 54.10 33.95
N PRO A 907 14.57 53.12 34.68
CA PRO A 907 15.78 53.23 35.50
C PRO A 907 17.06 53.17 34.64
N THR A 908 16.95 52.63 33.43
CA THR A 908 18.02 52.53 32.43
C THR A 908 17.53 53.07 31.08
N LYS A 909 18.44 53.56 30.22
CA LYS A 909 18.04 54.01 28.88
C LYS A 909 17.87 52.81 27.94
N ALA A 910 16.62 52.44 27.64
CA ALA A 910 16.29 51.36 26.71
C ALA A 910 16.27 51.84 25.25
N GLN A 911 16.91 51.08 24.35
CA GLN A 911 16.78 51.26 22.90
C GLN A 911 16.31 49.95 22.27
N GLY A 912 15.11 49.99 21.68
CA GLY A 912 14.54 48.89 20.90
C GLY A 912 14.87 49.08 19.43
N TYR A 913 15.42 48.06 18.80
CA TYR A 913 15.67 48.02 17.37
C TYR A 913 14.55 47.28 16.66
N SER A 914 14.23 47.75 15.46
CA SER A 914 13.35 47.03 14.53
C SER A 914 13.95 45.67 14.19
N GLY A 915 13.12 44.64 14.07
CA GLY A 915 13.58 43.25 13.92
C GLY A 915 13.05 42.31 15.00
N LEU A 916 12.84 41.05 14.63
CA LEU A 916 12.41 40.00 15.56
C LEU A 916 13.54 39.70 16.55
N SER A 917 13.21 39.59 17.83
CA SER A 917 14.14 39.39 18.94
C SER A 917 13.70 38.20 19.78
N ILE A 918 14.60 37.26 20.05
CA ILE A 918 14.40 36.16 21.00
C ILE A 918 15.20 36.48 22.26
N LYS A 919 14.53 36.53 23.41
CA LYS A 919 15.12 36.87 24.70
C LYS A 919 14.74 35.84 25.75
N VAL A 920 15.59 35.70 26.78
CA VAL A 920 15.23 35.04 28.04
C VAL A 920 15.19 36.10 29.14
N VAL A 921 14.14 36.03 29.95
CA VAL A 921 13.92 36.83 31.15
C VAL A 921 14.38 36.02 32.36
N ASN A 922 15.15 36.68 33.21
CA ASN A 922 15.59 36.15 34.51
C ASN A 922 15.77 37.39 35.40
N SER A 923 14.65 37.85 35.96
CA SER A 923 14.52 39.13 36.64
C SER A 923 14.87 39.02 38.12
N THR A 924 15.86 39.78 38.58
CA THR A 924 16.15 39.92 40.02
C THR A 924 15.28 40.97 40.72
N THR A 925 14.13 41.35 40.13
CA THR A 925 13.24 42.41 40.64
C THR A 925 11.74 42.18 40.42
N GLY A 926 11.33 41.10 39.73
CA GLY A 926 9.96 40.96 39.25
C GLY A 926 9.52 42.06 38.26
N PRO A 927 8.20 42.22 38.05
CA PRO A 927 7.57 43.28 37.26
C PRO A 927 7.90 44.71 37.68
N GLY A 928 7.78 45.65 36.74
CA GLY A 928 7.97 47.09 36.98
C GLY A 928 9.05 47.76 36.13
N GLU A 929 9.46 48.97 36.54
CA GLU A 929 10.24 49.86 35.68
C GLU A 929 11.59 49.28 35.19
N HIS A 930 12.19 48.38 35.98
CA HIS A 930 13.42 47.68 35.62
C HIS A 930 13.20 46.66 34.49
N LEU A 931 12.20 45.78 34.63
CA LEU A 931 11.93 44.70 33.69
C LEU A 931 11.39 45.26 32.37
N ARG A 932 10.43 46.19 32.42
CA ARG A 932 9.92 46.95 31.28
C ARG A 932 11.02 47.53 30.39
N ASN A 933 11.96 48.27 30.98
CA ASN A 933 13.05 48.89 30.23
C ASN A 933 14.05 47.85 29.71
N ALA A 934 14.22 46.72 30.40
CA ALA A 934 15.03 45.61 29.93
C ALA A 934 14.39 44.87 28.73
N LEU A 935 13.07 44.65 28.78
CA LEU A 935 12.25 44.06 27.72
C LEU A 935 12.24 44.93 26.46
N TRP A 936 12.08 46.25 26.59
CA TRP A 936 12.15 47.16 25.43
C TRP A 936 13.53 47.15 24.76
N HIS A 937 14.61 46.97 25.54
CA HIS A 937 15.96 47.07 25.01
C HIS A 937 16.36 45.84 24.15
N THR A 938 16.80 46.08 22.93
CA THR A 938 17.52 45.06 22.13
C THR A 938 18.97 44.99 22.62
N GLY A 939 19.26 44.04 23.51
CA GLY A 939 20.54 43.91 24.17
C GLY A 939 20.49 43.02 25.41
N ASN A 940 21.49 43.13 26.28
CA ASN A 940 21.53 42.43 27.56
C ASN A 940 21.47 43.47 28.69
N THR A 941 20.48 43.35 29.56
CA THR A 941 20.35 44.12 30.79
C THR A 941 20.66 43.18 31.96
N PRO A 942 21.81 43.34 32.66
CA PRO A 942 22.23 42.40 33.69
C PRO A 942 21.21 42.26 34.84
N GLY A 943 20.91 41.02 35.23
CA GLY A 943 19.92 40.70 36.27
C GLY A 943 18.47 40.94 35.86
N GLN A 944 18.17 40.99 34.55
CA GLN A 944 16.85 41.28 34.01
C GLN A 944 16.53 40.45 32.76
N VAL A 945 17.18 40.78 31.63
CA VAL A 945 16.86 40.22 30.31
C VAL A 945 18.12 40.04 29.49
N LYS A 946 18.23 38.89 28.81
CA LYS A 946 19.33 38.52 27.93
C LYS A 946 18.77 38.24 26.53
N THR A 947 19.12 39.07 25.55
CA THR A 947 18.81 38.78 24.14
C THR A 947 19.66 37.60 23.68
N LEU A 948 19.00 36.50 23.30
CA LEU A 948 19.62 35.30 22.76
C LEU A 948 19.90 35.46 21.26
N TRP A 949 18.95 36.06 20.54
CA TRP A 949 19.04 36.32 19.10
C TRP A 949 18.25 37.58 18.72
N HIS A 950 18.68 38.24 17.65
CA HIS A 950 17.94 39.34 16.99
C HIS A 950 18.27 39.30 15.49
N ASP A 951 17.31 39.63 14.62
CA ASP A 951 17.54 39.65 13.17
C ASP A 951 18.66 40.64 12.82
N PRO A 952 19.82 40.20 12.28
CA PRO A 952 20.94 41.09 11.95
C PRO A 952 20.67 41.97 10.72
N LYS A 953 19.50 41.86 10.08
CA LYS A 953 19.03 42.79 9.05
C LYS A 953 18.11 43.89 9.61
N ASN A 954 17.70 43.78 10.87
CA ASN A 954 16.80 44.69 11.58
C ASN A 954 15.45 44.94 10.86
N ILE A 955 14.89 43.90 10.21
CA ILE A 955 13.65 44.01 9.43
C ILE A 955 12.45 44.02 10.38
N GLY A 956 11.81 45.18 10.54
CA GLY A 956 10.52 45.29 11.21
C GLY A 956 9.40 44.56 10.47
N TRP A 957 8.27 44.36 11.17
CA TRP A 957 7.01 43.97 10.55
C TRP A 957 6.47 45.11 9.65
N LYS A 958 5.27 44.93 9.10
CA LYS A 958 4.57 45.92 8.28
C LYS A 958 3.10 45.95 8.62
N ASP A 959 2.49 47.11 8.45
CA ASP A 959 1.05 47.33 8.48
C ASP A 959 0.34 46.33 7.54
N PHE A 960 -0.82 45.81 7.97
CA PHE A 960 -1.71 44.96 7.16
C PHE A 960 -0.99 43.82 6.41
N THR A 961 -0.03 43.17 7.07
CA THR A 961 0.79 42.10 6.48
C THR A 961 0.84 40.92 7.43
N ALA A 962 0.44 39.74 6.94
CA ALA A 962 0.50 38.49 7.69
C ALA A 962 1.90 37.88 7.75
N TYR A 963 2.22 37.27 8.89
CA TYR A 963 3.45 36.52 9.12
C TYR A 963 3.19 35.30 10.01
N ARG A 964 3.44 34.08 9.51
CA ARG A 964 3.38 32.86 10.34
C ARG A 964 4.68 32.68 11.14
N TRP A 965 4.60 32.55 12.46
CA TRP A 965 5.70 32.07 13.29
C TRP A 965 5.62 30.54 13.51
N HIS A 966 6.76 29.92 13.82
CA HIS A 966 6.87 28.50 14.16
C HIS A 966 8.07 28.34 15.09
N LEU A 967 7.80 28.26 16.39
CA LEU A 967 8.77 27.94 17.44
C LEU A 967 9.02 26.43 17.45
N ILE A 968 10.26 26.02 17.70
CA ILE A 968 10.59 24.66 18.17
C ILE A 968 11.36 24.78 19.48
N HIS A 969 10.79 24.29 20.59
CA HIS A 969 11.44 24.29 21.90
C HIS A 969 11.60 22.87 22.46
N ARG A 970 12.82 22.50 22.87
CA ARG A 970 13.15 21.21 23.52
C ARG A 970 14.08 21.45 24.73
N PRO A 971 13.55 21.73 25.94
CA PRO A 971 14.31 22.13 27.14
C PRO A 971 15.45 21.17 27.49
N ARG A 972 15.19 19.86 27.43
CA ARG A 972 16.16 18.76 27.66
C ARG A 972 17.47 18.86 26.87
N THR A 973 17.52 19.70 25.83
CA THR A 973 18.73 19.99 25.04
C THR A 973 19.07 21.48 24.92
N GLY A 974 18.25 22.38 25.49
CA GLY A 974 18.30 23.82 25.28
C GLY A 974 18.08 24.24 23.82
N HIS A 975 17.37 23.44 23.02
CA HIS A 975 17.11 23.77 21.63
C HIS A 975 15.93 24.73 21.51
N ILE A 976 16.20 25.90 20.95
CA ILE A 976 15.22 26.92 20.54
C ILE A 976 15.53 27.21 19.06
N ARG A 977 14.49 27.26 18.22
CA ARG A 977 14.60 27.59 16.79
C ARG A 977 13.38 28.36 16.30
#